data_AF-A0A484FB81-F1
#
_entry.id   AF-A0A484FB81-F1
#
_cell.length_a   1.000
_cell.length_b   1.000
_cell.length_c   1.000
_cell.angle_alpha   90.00
_cell.angle_beta   90.00
_cell.angle_gamma   90.00
#
_symmetry.space_group_name_H-M   'P 1'
#
loop_
_entity.id
_entity.type
_entity.pdbx_description
1 polymer ?
#
loop_
_entity_poly.entity_id
_entity_poly.type
_entity_poly.pdbx_seq_one_letter_code
_entity_poly.pdbx_strand_id
1 'polypeptide(L)'
;MAASTNPTTAVSAPGKVLLAGGYLVLDRNYTGLVFGLSARVNVVAAEIRTSPGVHLNEIVVESPQFADATWRYGFHLAPEDGGITVTQLQVGSKINPNPFVETTLGYALTYIARVSRQRPNHAIISTRLIILADNDYYSLPDSSSSSSSSSPAGRFARYPHTLSEAHKTGLGSSAALVTALTAALLAHHLPAELFDVGTRTGKHVLHNLAQAAHCAAQGKVGSGFDVAAAVFGSCRYRRFSPGVLADLGKPGESGFAVVLERVVNGAGWDVEVDKAVRMPAGVCLRMCDVDCGSQTVGMVKKVLAWRKVDEHGSGRLWDELQGENEKLEEVLKSGKTDEVGAAVEGVRRLIRRMGEGSGVPIEPESQTELLDALKGVEGVLGGVVPGAGGFDALALVMRDDEATKERVERFLEGWSKEKGARVRLLGVKGEMEGARTEGLETSDVDMRFSDETLDGMRCMFNGRNVKRSLACLINESCCDLFFNLVMLCYDIDDATLRLILEMQMEDLADIKRRSKGKHREDEHPDSEVAIAMYMSEIENRARFASDRTMCMSIAQANHRDGHIVSAIVEQEEQANNRSKDEDHDEDENVTLSQPVCYPSDGGIQQPATSASDEFLRKLHIMYMDANAGDDDDTISSQPESSSWASSRLRPMSDTAGSGRRDARRCTSCLNEHPFTSVARCPCGHEYCTDCLRTLFEMSIIDESLFPPRCCRTPIPVDENRIFLTAELVGRFRAREVEFSTANKTYCHGPWCSQFIPEAFIKNDVAVCQRCRKRTCTMCKEAEHRGEDCPQDIGTQAVLRMAELNQWQRCTTCSRVVELDHGCNHMTCRCGAQFCYICGAKWKTCGCDQWAEERLISRAETIVGRHAPALNPEHHARRVERAARQLAAHHQCEHSTWRTRKGPNRCEECHESKPHFIYECARCRIHACRDCRYNRF
;
A
#
# COMPACT_ATOMS: atom_id res chain seq x y z
N MET A 1 26.81 30.40 -6.81
CA MET A 1 25.57 30.36 -6.02
C MET A 1 24.42 30.69 -6.96
N ALA A 2 23.61 29.69 -7.33
CA ALA A 2 22.43 29.90 -8.17
C ALA A 2 21.20 29.82 -7.26
N ALA A 3 20.34 30.83 -7.31
CA ALA A 3 19.15 30.94 -6.49
C ALA A 3 18.18 29.77 -6.78
N SER A 4 17.89 28.96 -5.77
CA SER A 4 16.67 28.15 -5.74
C SER A 4 15.54 29.04 -5.24
N THR A 5 14.47 29.07 -6.02
CA THR A 5 13.25 29.87 -5.92
C THR A 5 12.29 29.26 -4.88
N ASN A 6 11.83 30.10 -3.93
CA ASN A 6 10.87 29.85 -2.83
C ASN A 6 11.17 28.69 -1.84
N PRO A 7 11.54 28.99 -0.57
CA PRO A 7 11.78 27.94 0.45
C PRO A 7 10.52 27.12 0.80
N THR A 8 9.33 27.68 0.57
CA THR A 8 8.04 27.02 0.76
C THR A 8 7.02 27.66 -0.18
N THR A 9 6.16 26.87 -0.80
CA THR A 9 5.11 27.33 -1.72
C THR A 9 3.78 26.73 -1.32
N ALA A 10 2.74 27.54 -1.16
CA ALA A 10 1.38 27.08 -0.92
C ALA A 10 0.49 27.40 -2.11
N VAL A 11 -0.28 26.42 -2.57
CA VAL A 11 -1.26 26.59 -3.65
C VAL A 11 -2.57 25.96 -3.24
N SER A 12 -3.68 26.59 -3.59
CA SER A 12 -5.02 26.06 -3.32
C SER A 12 -5.85 25.95 -4.60
N ALA A 13 -6.77 24.99 -4.64
CA ALA A 13 -7.76 24.84 -5.71
C ALA A 13 -9.17 24.63 -5.14
N PRO A 14 -10.20 25.29 -5.69
CA PRO A 14 -11.58 25.19 -5.21
C PRO A 14 -12.27 23.89 -5.61
N GLY A 15 -13.37 23.60 -4.92
CA GLY A 15 -14.33 22.57 -5.29
C GLY A 15 -15.19 23.00 -6.48
N LYS A 16 -16.14 22.16 -6.86
CA LYS A 16 -16.95 22.37 -8.07
C LYS A 16 -18.42 22.01 -7.90
N VAL A 17 -19.27 22.74 -8.61
CA VAL A 17 -20.68 22.42 -8.81
C VAL A 17 -21.10 22.73 -10.25
N LEU A 18 -21.92 21.86 -10.83
CA LEU A 18 -22.57 22.10 -12.12
C LEU A 18 -23.97 22.66 -11.85
N LEU A 19 -24.16 23.95 -12.15
CA LEU A 19 -25.47 24.59 -12.04
C LEU A 19 -26.34 24.25 -13.26
N ALA A 20 -25.75 24.09 -14.44
CA ALA A 20 -26.46 23.74 -15.66
C ALA A 20 -25.60 22.92 -16.62
N GLY A 21 -26.23 22.11 -17.48
CA GLY A 21 -25.55 21.31 -18.50
C GLY A 21 -24.91 20.00 -18.02
N GLY A 22 -25.38 19.42 -16.90
CA GLY A 22 -24.72 18.27 -16.26
C GLY A 22 -24.57 17.00 -17.12
N TYR A 23 -25.56 16.66 -17.94
CA TYR A 23 -25.46 15.56 -18.92
C TYR A 23 -24.93 16.02 -20.28
N LEU A 24 -25.23 17.26 -20.65
CA LEU A 24 -24.85 17.89 -21.91
C LEU A 24 -23.32 18.00 -22.05
N VAL A 25 -22.62 18.28 -20.94
CA VAL A 25 -21.15 18.40 -20.90
C VAL A 25 -20.42 17.11 -21.29
N LEU A 26 -21.13 15.98 -21.41
CA LEU A 26 -20.59 14.72 -21.94
C LEU A 26 -20.50 14.71 -23.47
N ASP A 27 -21.04 15.70 -24.15
CA ASP A 27 -20.99 15.83 -25.60
C ASP A 27 -20.44 17.24 -25.92
N ARG A 28 -19.41 17.27 -26.78
CA ARG A 28 -18.67 18.50 -27.09
C ARG A 28 -19.55 19.55 -27.76
N ASN A 29 -20.64 19.15 -28.41
CA ASN A 29 -21.55 20.09 -29.07
C ASN A 29 -22.24 21.04 -28.08
N TYR A 30 -22.26 20.69 -26.79
CA TYR A 30 -22.97 21.44 -25.76
C TYR A 30 -22.01 22.03 -24.72
N THR A 31 -22.54 22.94 -23.89
CA THR A 31 -21.78 23.60 -22.82
C THR A 31 -22.40 23.33 -21.46
N GLY A 32 -21.62 23.51 -20.40
CA GLY A 32 -22.08 23.49 -19.02
C GLY A 32 -21.72 24.77 -18.28
N LEU A 33 -22.56 25.17 -17.33
CA LEU A 33 -22.27 26.26 -16.39
C LEU A 33 -21.73 25.66 -15.10
N VAL A 34 -20.43 25.83 -14.89
CA VAL A 34 -19.69 25.27 -13.78
C VAL A 34 -19.28 26.38 -12.84
N PHE A 35 -19.52 26.18 -11.55
CA PHE A 35 -19.09 27.12 -10.53
C PHE A 35 -18.03 26.49 -9.64
N GLY A 36 -16.97 27.25 -9.38
CA GLY A 36 -16.05 26.97 -8.30
C GLY A 36 -16.77 27.12 -6.96
N LEU A 37 -16.30 26.44 -5.92
CA LEU A 37 -16.82 26.58 -4.56
C LEU A 37 -15.73 27.14 -3.63
N SER A 38 -16.16 27.85 -2.59
CA SER A 38 -15.26 28.49 -1.63
C SER A 38 -14.44 27.50 -0.79
N ALA A 39 -14.86 26.23 -0.72
CA ALA A 39 -14.06 25.17 -0.11
C ALA A 39 -12.89 24.78 -1.02
N ARG A 40 -11.68 24.79 -0.48
CA ARG A 40 -10.43 24.58 -1.22
C ARG A 40 -9.61 23.43 -0.66
N VAL A 41 -8.89 22.76 -1.54
CA VAL A 41 -7.76 21.89 -1.18
C VAL A 41 -6.49 22.71 -1.31
N ASN A 42 -5.70 22.75 -0.26
CA ASN A 42 -4.45 23.48 -0.14
C ASN A 42 -3.30 22.47 -0.12
N VAL A 43 -2.24 22.76 -0.85
CA VAL A 43 -1.01 21.96 -0.87
C VAL A 43 0.16 22.88 -0.58
N VAL A 44 0.89 22.56 0.48
CA VAL A 44 2.13 23.24 0.87
C VAL A 44 3.31 22.37 0.46
N ALA A 45 4.17 22.88 -0.42
CA ALA A 45 5.41 22.26 -0.86
C ALA A 45 6.62 22.92 -0.17
N ALA A 46 7.49 22.11 0.45
CA ALA A 46 8.70 22.56 1.10
C ALA A 46 9.87 21.60 0.81
N GLU A 47 11.08 22.13 0.73
CA GLU A 47 12.29 21.33 0.53
C GLU A 47 12.63 20.49 1.78
N ILE A 48 12.97 19.21 1.58
CA ILE A 48 13.52 18.35 2.63
C ILE A 48 15.02 18.62 2.72
N ARG A 49 15.44 19.37 3.73
CA ARG A 49 16.86 19.68 3.95
C ARG A 49 17.59 18.48 4.55
N THR A 50 18.63 18.02 3.85
CA THR A 50 19.50 16.93 4.28
C THR A 50 20.85 17.46 4.73
N SER A 51 21.56 16.70 5.57
CA SER A 51 22.94 17.02 5.93
C SER A 51 23.85 17.01 4.67
N PRO A 52 24.88 17.86 4.61
CA PRO A 52 25.82 17.88 3.49
C PRO A 52 26.38 16.48 3.19
N GLY A 53 26.27 16.02 1.94
CA GLY A 53 26.71 14.69 1.50
C GLY A 53 25.62 13.63 1.40
N VAL A 54 24.40 13.90 1.86
CA VAL A 54 23.24 12.99 1.73
C VAL A 54 22.35 13.45 0.57
N HIS A 55 22.33 12.67 -0.51
CA HIS A 55 21.37 12.83 -1.60
C HIS A 55 20.15 11.94 -1.35
N LEU A 56 18.99 12.57 -1.18
CA LEU A 56 17.70 11.89 -1.11
C LEU A 56 16.94 12.16 -2.42
N ASN A 57 16.32 11.11 -2.95
CA ASN A 57 15.36 11.17 -4.05
C ASN A 57 13.98 10.76 -3.52
N GLU A 58 13.48 11.54 -2.56
CA GLU A 58 12.25 11.23 -1.84
C GLU A 58 11.24 12.37 -1.95
N ILE A 59 9.98 12.01 -2.14
CA ILE A 59 8.84 12.89 -1.96
C ILE A 59 7.97 12.35 -0.84
N VAL A 60 7.74 13.19 0.17
CA VAL A 60 6.88 12.86 1.30
C VAL A 60 5.58 13.62 1.15
N VAL A 61 4.45 12.92 1.10
CA VAL A 61 3.12 13.49 0.99
C VAL A 61 2.34 13.17 2.25
N GLU A 62 1.81 14.19 2.91
CA GLU A 62 1.08 14.06 4.17
C GLU A 62 -0.28 14.74 4.07
N SER A 63 -1.31 14.13 4.66
CA SER A 63 -2.59 14.80 4.92
C SER A 63 -2.94 14.65 6.40
N PRO A 64 -2.47 15.57 7.27
CA PRO A 64 -2.55 15.42 8.73
C PRO A 64 -3.97 15.45 9.30
N GLN A 65 -4.97 15.72 8.45
CA GLN A 65 -6.38 15.64 8.81
C GLN A 65 -6.88 14.20 8.96
N PHE A 66 -6.16 13.18 8.46
CA PHE A 66 -6.61 11.79 8.49
C PHE A 66 -5.57 10.87 9.13
N ALA A 67 -6.04 9.83 9.80
CA ALA A 67 -5.17 8.75 10.28
C ALA A 67 -4.51 8.02 9.09
N ASP A 68 -3.25 7.62 9.26
CA ASP A 68 -2.45 6.86 8.28
C ASP A 68 -2.33 7.49 6.87
N ALA A 69 -2.53 8.80 6.76
CA ALA A 69 -2.45 9.55 5.50
C ALA A 69 -1.06 10.17 5.29
N THR A 70 -0.02 9.33 5.36
CA THR A 70 1.35 9.69 5.01
C THR A 70 1.88 8.72 3.97
N TRP A 71 2.34 9.24 2.85
CA TRP A 71 2.87 8.48 1.73
C TRP A 71 4.28 8.96 1.40
N ARG A 72 5.23 8.03 1.38
CA ARG A 72 6.63 8.30 1.02
C ARG A 72 6.88 7.68 -0.33
N TYR A 73 7.49 8.42 -1.24
CA TYR A 73 7.72 7.97 -2.60
C TYR A 73 9.19 8.17 -2.98
N GLY A 74 9.81 7.11 -3.47
CA GLY A 74 11.04 7.20 -4.23
C GLY A 74 10.70 7.56 -5.67
N PHE A 75 11.57 8.27 -6.35
CA PHE A 75 11.41 8.54 -7.78
C PHE A 75 12.74 8.37 -8.53
N HIS A 76 12.64 7.91 -9.77
CA HIS A 76 13.79 7.80 -10.66
C HIS A 76 13.40 8.12 -12.10
N LEU A 77 14.41 8.52 -12.89
CA LEU A 77 14.25 8.73 -14.32
C LEU A 77 14.27 7.37 -15.05
N ALA A 78 13.24 7.09 -15.82
CA ALA A 78 13.18 5.93 -16.71
C ALA A 78 14.04 6.16 -17.97
N PRO A 79 14.61 5.08 -18.55
CA PRO A 79 15.39 5.17 -19.79
C PRO A 79 14.50 5.57 -20.98
N GLU A 80 15.12 5.88 -22.12
CA GLU A 80 14.43 6.14 -23.40
C GLU A 80 13.31 7.20 -23.32
N ASP A 81 13.53 8.27 -22.55
CA ASP A 81 12.53 9.32 -22.32
C ASP A 81 11.21 8.80 -21.73
N GLY A 82 11.24 7.71 -20.96
CA GLY A 82 10.06 7.18 -20.27
C GLY A 82 9.53 8.02 -19.11
N GLY A 83 10.20 9.14 -18.80
CA GLY A 83 9.78 10.06 -17.76
C GLY A 83 10.19 9.62 -16.35
N ILE A 84 9.53 10.18 -15.34
CA ILE A 84 9.76 9.87 -13.93
C ILE A 84 8.83 8.75 -13.50
N THR A 85 9.42 7.65 -13.03
CA THR A 85 8.69 6.57 -12.35
C THR A 85 8.73 6.84 -10.85
N VAL A 86 7.59 6.65 -10.20
CA VAL A 86 7.40 6.89 -8.77
C VAL A 86 7.07 5.54 -8.13
N THR A 87 7.69 5.25 -6.98
CA THR A 87 7.50 4.00 -6.25
C THR A 87 7.23 4.32 -4.80
N GLN A 88 6.09 3.87 -4.28
CA GLN A 88 5.77 4.06 -2.87
C GLN A 88 6.75 3.27 -2.00
N LEU A 89 7.45 3.97 -1.12
CA LEU A 89 8.32 3.39 -0.11
C LEU A 89 7.46 2.85 1.04
N GLN A 90 7.84 1.70 1.59
CA GLN A 90 7.06 1.06 2.64
C GLN A 90 6.96 1.95 3.89
N VAL A 91 5.75 2.41 4.19
CA VAL A 91 5.40 3.08 5.45
C VAL A 91 4.56 2.10 6.27
N GLY A 92 5.13 1.47 7.30
CA GLY A 92 4.42 0.52 8.15
C GLY A 92 4.26 -0.90 7.58
N SER A 93 3.31 -1.67 8.13
CA SER A 93 3.08 -3.09 7.80
C SER A 93 2.23 -3.33 6.55
N LYS A 94 1.55 -2.29 6.04
CA LYS A 94 0.64 -2.34 4.89
C LYS A 94 0.87 -1.12 4.01
N ILE A 95 1.11 -1.33 2.72
CA ILE A 95 1.16 -0.24 1.73
C ILE A 95 -0.29 0.21 1.49
N ASN A 96 -0.58 1.47 1.79
CA ASN A 96 -1.86 2.11 1.48
C ASN A 96 -1.67 3.07 0.30
N PRO A 97 -1.85 2.63 -0.96
CA PRO A 97 -1.61 3.47 -2.12
C PRO A 97 -2.68 4.53 -2.29
N ASN A 98 -2.27 5.70 -2.76
CA ASN A 98 -3.19 6.76 -3.20
C ASN A 98 -2.98 7.02 -4.70
N PRO A 99 -3.78 6.37 -5.58
CA PRO A 99 -3.59 6.43 -7.03
C PRO A 99 -3.59 7.85 -7.60
N PHE A 100 -4.38 8.76 -7.01
CA PHE A 100 -4.43 10.16 -7.43
C PHE A 100 -3.12 10.88 -7.12
N VAL A 101 -2.53 10.67 -5.93
CA VAL A 101 -1.25 11.26 -5.56
C VAL A 101 -0.13 10.67 -6.41
N GLU A 102 -0.01 9.34 -6.46
CA GLU A 102 1.05 8.64 -7.17
C GLU A 102 1.08 8.99 -8.67
N THR A 103 -0.10 8.96 -9.32
CA THR A 103 -0.20 9.30 -10.75
C THR A 103 0.11 10.78 -10.98
N THR A 104 -0.36 11.68 -10.10
CA THR A 104 -0.04 13.11 -10.21
C THR A 104 1.47 13.36 -10.08
N LEU A 105 2.14 12.68 -9.16
CA LEU A 105 3.60 12.75 -9.02
C LEU A 105 4.30 12.28 -10.30
N GLY A 106 3.92 11.12 -10.85
CA GLY A 106 4.50 10.60 -12.08
C GLY A 106 4.39 11.58 -13.26
N TYR A 107 3.22 12.20 -13.44
CA TYR A 107 2.98 13.16 -14.53
C TYR A 107 3.69 14.51 -14.28
N ALA A 108 3.51 15.08 -13.09
CA ALA A 108 4.06 16.40 -12.76
C ALA A 108 5.60 16.39 -12.75
N LEU A 109 6.22 15.40 -12.12
CA LEU A 109 7.68 15.28 -12.07
C LEU A 109 8.27 14.97 -13.44
N THR A 110 7.59 14.17 -14.27
CA THR A 110 8.01 13.96 -15.67
C THR A 110 8.04 15.27 -16.43
N TYR A 111 6.96 16.06 -16.34
CA TYR A 111 6.88 17.36 -17.00
C TYR A 111 7.98 18.30 -16.49
N ILE A 112 8.16 18.42 -15.17
CA ILE A 112 9.22 19.22 -14.53
C ILE A 112 10.60 18.80 -15.04
N ALA A 113 10.95 17.51 -14.97
CA ALA A 113 12.24 17.00 -15.44
C ALA A 113 12.47 17.36 -16.91
N ARG A 114 11.43 17.24 -17.73
CA ARG A 114 11.53 17.45 -19.17
C ARG A 114 11.74 18.92 -19.55
N VAL A 115 10.96 19.84 -18.98
CA VAL A 115 11.11 21.28 -19.25
C VAL A 115 12.38 21.87 -18.62
N SER A 116 12.82 21.29 -17.50
CA SER A 116 14.04 21.70 -16.80
C SER A 116 15.33 21.19 -17.44
N ARG A 117 15.30 20.14 -18.28
CA ARG A 117 16.49 19.64 -19.03
C ARG A 117 17.17 20.69 -19.91
N GLN A 118 16.49 21.78 -20.24
CA GLN A 118 17.09 22.93 -20.92
C GLN A 118 18.00 23.77 -20.01
N ARG A 119 18.09 23.45 -18.70
CA ARG A 119 18.93 24.12 -17.70
C ARG A 119 19.75 23.08 -16.91
N PRO A 120 21.09 22.97 -17.12
CA PRO A 120 21.93 21.91 -16.56
C PRO A 120 22.09 21.90 -15.02
N ASN A 121 21.61 22.93 -14.30
CA ASN A 121 21.70 23.03 -12.85
C ASN A 121 20.38 22.75 -12.10
N HIS A 122 19.32 22.32 -12.79
CA HIS A 122 18.00 22.17 -12.19
C HIS A 122 17.67 20.69 -11.94
N ALA A 123 18.08 20.17 -10.78
CA ALA A 123 17.70 18.84 -10.30
C ALA A 123 16.38 18.90 -9.54
N ILE A 124 15.55 17.85 -9.66
CA ILE A 124 14.38 17.68 -8.80
C ILE A 124 14.89 17.46 -7.38
N ILE A 125 14.57 18.38 -6.48
CA ILE A 125 14.91 18.31 -5.05
C ILE A 125 13.94 17.42 -4.31
N SER A 126 14.37 16.87 -3.17
CA SER A 126 13.47 16.16 -2.26
C SER A 126 12.48 17.14 -1.63
N THR A 127 11.20 16.80 -1.65
CA THR A 127 10.12 17.74 -1.30
C THR A 127 9.11 17.07 -0.37
N ARG A 128 8.70 17.80 0.66
CA ARG A 128 7.57 17.48 1.53
C ARG A 128 6.35 18.25 1.05
N LEU A 129 5.23 17.56 0.90
CA LEU A 129 3.94 18.06 0.44
C LEU A 129 2.90 17.83 1.54
N ILE A 130 2.27 18.89 2.03
CA ILE A 130 1.20 18.81 3.03
C ILE A 130 -0.12 19.19 2.38
N ILE A 131 -1.08 18.26 2.37
CA ILE A 131 -2.42 18.40 1.81
C ILE A 131 -3.41 18.72 2.92
N LEU A 132 -4.06 19.88 2.83
CA LEU A 132 -5.08 20.38 3.75
C LEU A 132 -6.35 20.78 2.99
N ALA A 133 -7.47 20.12 3.28
CA ALA A 133 -8.77 20.40 2.68
C ALA A 133 -9.71 21.04 3.69
N ASP A 134 -10.47 22.05 3.25
CA ASP A 134 -11.51 22.67 4.07
C ASP A 134 -12.55 21.63 4.52
N ASN A 135 -13.11 21.82 5.73
CA ASN A 135 -14.01 20.86 6.38
C ASN A 135 -15.23 20.48 5.51
N ASP A 136 -15.71 21.37 4.65
CA ASP A 136 -16.87 21.13 3.79
C ASP A 136 -16.69 19.98 2.78
N TYR A 137 -15.46 19.51 2.52
CA TYR A 137 -15.23 18.34 1.65
C TYR A 137 -15.65 17.01 2.27
N TYR A 138 -15.80 16.97 3.60
CA TYR A 138 -16.05 15.75 4.35
C TYR A 138 -17.20 15.95 5.33
N SER A 139 -18.09 14.96 5.42
CA SER A 139 -19.13 14.97 6.44
C SER A 139 -18.53 14.62 7.80
N LEU A 140 -18.60 15.57 8.75
CA LEU A 140 -18.25 15.31 10.15
C LEU A 140 -19.14 14.19 10.72
N PRO A 141 -18.59 13.16 11.39
CA PRO A 141 -19.37 12.24 12.19
C PRO A 141 -20.06 13.03 13.32
N ASP A 142 -21.31 12.68 13.64
CA ASP A 142 -22.04 13.29 14.75
C ASP A 142 -21.21 13.15 16.04
N SER A 143 -20.64 14.26 16.51
CA SER A 143 -20.30 14.38 17.92
C SER A 143 -21.62 14.32 18.69
N SER A 144 -21.81 13.20 19.37
CA SER A 144 -22.85 12.94 20.36
C SER A 144 -23.39 14.23 20.99
N SER A 145 -24.71 14.36 20.96
CA SER A 145 -25.49 15.24 21.81
C SER A 145 -25.06 15.14 23.28
N SER A 146 -24.13 15.98 23.71
CA SER A 146 -23.90 16.32 25.11
C SER A 146 -23.14 17.64 25.20
N SER A 147 -23.88 18.67 25.62
CA SER A 147 -23.43 19.92 26.23
C SER A 147 -21.96 19.98 26.67
N SER A 148 -21.12 20.68 25.92
CA SER A 148 -20.23 21.71 26.45
C SER A 148 -19.65 22.53 25.29
N SER A 149 -19.50 23.82 25.53
CA SER A 149 -19.07 24.85 24.60
C SER A 149 -17.59 24.69 24.20
N SER A 150 -17.31 23.91 23.18
CA SER A 150 -16.06 24.00 22.42
C SER A 150 -16.35 23.92 20.93
N SER A 151 -16.10 25.02 20.22
CA SER A 151 -16.18 25.17 18.77
C SER A 151 -15.55 24.01 18.00
N PRO A 152 -15.99 23.68 16.77
CA PRO A 152 -15.26 22.76 15.92
C PRO A 152 -13.85 23.31 15.72
N ALA A 153 -12.85 22.48 15.97
CA ALA A 153 -11.44 22.83 15.90
C ALA A 153 -11.04 23.29 14.48
N GLY A 154 -10.77 24.59 14.29
CA GLY A 154 -10.04 25.15 13.14
C GLY A 154 -10.66 24.96 11.74
N ARG A 155 -10.07 25.64 10.74
CA ARG A 155 -10.42 25.51 9.31
C ARG A 155 -10.14 24.10 8.76
N PHE A 156 -9.18 23.40 9.34
CA PHE A 156 -8.74 22.05 8.97
C PHE A 156 -8.92 21.10 10.16
N ALA A 157 -10.11 20.53 10.31
CA ALA A 157 -10.42 19.58 11.36
C ALA A 157 -9.67 18.25 11.15
N ARG A 158 -9.31 17.59 12.26
CA ARG A 158 -8.77 16.22 12.27
C ARG A 158 -9.90 15.21 12.37
N TYR A 159 -9.81 14.16 11.57
CA TYR A 159 -10.74 13.05 11.54
C TYR A 159 -10.06 11.81 12.17
N PRO A 160 -10.75 11.08 13.06
CA PRO A 160 -10.20 9.88 13.69
C PRO A 160 -10.16 8.68 12.73
N HIS A 161 -10.74 8.81 11.54
CA HIS A 161 -10.86 7.75 10.53
C HIS A 161 -9.84 7.93 9.40
N THR A 162 -9.63 6.87 8.62
CA THR A 162 -8.81 6.92 7.41
C THR A 162 -9.48 7.73 6.31
N LEU A 163 -8.69 8.25 5.35
CA LEU A 163 -9.22 8.99 4.19
C LEU A 163 -10.25 8.16 3.36
N SER A 164 -10.12 6.83 3.36
CA SER A 164 -11.06 5.91 2.70
C SER A 164 -12.41 5.80 3.39
N GLU A 165 -12.47 6.05 4.70
CA GLU A 165 -13.68 5.95 5.53
C GLU A 165 -14.42 7.28 5.62
N ALA A 166 -13.79 8.39 5.22
CA ALA A 166 -14.40 9.71 5.24
C ALA A 166 -15.49 9.85 4.17
N HIS A 167 -16.70 10.25 4.58
CA HIS A 167 -17.81 10.53 3.67
C HIS A 167 -17.55 11.82 2.88
N LYS A 168 -17.45 11.71 1.55
CA LYS A 168 -17.21 12.85 0.64
C LYS A 168 -18.53 13.53 0.28
N THR A 169 -18.59 14.85 0.39
CA THR A 169 -19.79 15.68 0.12
C THR A 169 -20.07 15.94 -1.38
N GLY A 170 -19.42 15.21 -2.30
CA GLY A 170 -19.64 15.35 -3.75
C GLY A 170 -19.09 16.63 -4.39
N LEU A 171 -18.35 17.47 -3.66
CA LEU A 171 -17.80 18.76 -4.13
C LEU A 171 -16.62 18.63 -5.12
N GLY A 172 -16.22 17.41 -5.50
CA GLY A 172 -15.14 17.17 -6.47
C GLY A 172 -13.73 17.15 -5.87
N SER A 173 -13.56 16.59 -4.66
CA SER A 173 -12.29 16.57 -3.93
C SER A 173 -11.09 16.03 -4.72
N SER A 174 -11.27 15.04 -5.60
CA SER A 174 -10.16 14.48 -6.38
C SER A 174 -9.61 15.45 -7.43
N ALA A 175 -10.47 16.24 -8.09
CA ALA A 175 -10.03 17.23 -9.07
C ALA A 175 -9.31 18.40 -8.40
N ALA A 176 -9.84 18.88 -7.27
CA ALA A 176 -9.20 19.91 -6.46
C ALA A 176 -7.83 19.44 -5.93
N LEU A 177 -7.73 18.20 -5.43
CA LEU A 177 -6.49 17.57 -5.00
C LEU A 177 -5.45 17.51 -6.13
N VAL A 178 -5.78 16.90 -7.25
CA VAL A 178 -4.85 16.75 -8.39
C VAL A 178 -4.39 18.12 -8.88
N THR A 179 -5.31 19.09 -8.96
CA THR A 179 -4.99 20.45 -9.42
C THR A 179 -4.06 21.18 -8.45
N ALA A 180 -4.38 21.20 -7.15
CA ALA A 180 -3.56 21.87 -6.15
C ALA A 180 -2.18 21.22 -6.02
N LEU A 181 -2.12 19.88 -6.05
CA LEU A 181 -0.88 19.12 -6.00
C LEU A 181 0.01 19.37 -7.23
N THR A 182 -0.56 19.32 -8.43
CA THR A 182 0.15 19.64 -9.68
C THR A 182 0.69 21.06 -9.64
N ALA A 183 -0.14 22.03 -9.26
CA ALA A 183 0.24 23.43 -9.22
C ALA A 183 1.33 23.72 -8.18
N ALA A 184 1.25 23.11 -6.98
CA ALA A 184 2.26 23.25 -5.94
C ALA A 184 3.61 22.67 -6.38
N LEU A 185 3.63 21.49 -7.02
CA LEU A 185 4.85 20.89 -7.57
C LEU A 185 5.47 21.78 -8.66
N LEU A 186 4.66 22.23 -9.62
CA LEU A 186 5.16 23.09 -10.70
C LEU A 186 5.68 24.42 -10.15
N ALA A 187 4.96 25.07 -9.24
CA ALA A 187 5.37 26.36 -8.66
C ALA A 187 6.58 26.24 -7.72
N HIS A 188 6.76 25.09 -7.05
CA HIS A 188 7.90 24.86 -6.17
C HIS A 188 9.17 24.51 -6.94
N HIS A 189 9.07 23.66 -7.96
CA HIS A 189 10.23 23.22 -8.73
C HIS A 189 10.55 24.15 -9.90
N LEU A 190 9.57 24.72 -10.60
CA LEU A 190 9.86 25.56 -11.77
C LEU A 190 9.98 27.03 -11.37
N PRO A 191 10.90 27.79 -12.00
CA PRO A 191 10.93 29.24 -11.87
C PRO A 191 9.68 29.86 -12.53
N ALA A 192 9.33 31.06 -12.08
CA ALA A 192 8.13 31.78 -12.52
C ALA A 192 8.06 32.01 -14.05
N GLU A 193 9.21 32.06 -14.74
CA GLU A 193 9.23 32.20 -16.20
C GLU A 193 8.72 30.94 -16.94
N LEU A 194 8.86 29.77 -16.33
CA LEU A 194 8.40 28.49 -16.88
C LEU A 194 6.99 28.16 -16.41
N PHE A 195 6.65 28.49 -15.17
CA PHE A 195 5.32 28.26 -14.63
C PHE A 195 4.94 29.29 -13.58
N ASP A 196 3.81 29.96 -13.80
CA ASP A 196 3.14 30.81 -12.82
C ASP A 196 1.63 30.58 -12.91
N VAL A 197 1.06 30.07 -11.82
CA VAL A 197 -0.37 29.76 -11.67
C VAL A 197 -1.28 30.99 -11.87
N GLY A 198 -0.77 32.21 -11.65
CA GLY A 198 -1.49 33.47 -11.86
C GLY A 198 -1.62 33.84 -13.34
N THR A 199 -0.78 33.30 -14.21
CA THR A 199 -0.77 33.65 -15.64
C THR A 199 -1.74 32.79 -16.46
N ARG A 200 -2.24 33.32 -17.57
CA ARG A 200 -3.09 32.56 -18.51
C ARG A 200 -2.38 31.31 -19.04
N THR A 201 -1.11 31.44 -19.42
CA THR A 201 -0.30 30.33 -19.92
C THR A 201 -0.09 29.28 -18.85
N GLY A 202 0.26 29.68 -17.62
CA GLY A 202 0.41 28.73 -16.50
C GLY A 202 -0.90 28.01 -16.16
N LYS A 203 -2.06 28.69 -16.21
CA LYS A 203 -3.36 28.02 -16.04
C LYS A 203 -3.66 27.00 -17.15
N HIS A 204 -3.29 27.27 -18.40
CA HIS A 204 -3.45 26.28 -19.47
C HIS A 204 -2.56 25.05 -19.28
N VAL A 205 -1.28 25.26 -18.94
CA VAL A 205 -0.34 24.17 -18.62
C VAL A 205 -0.86 23.35 -17.43
N LEU A 206 -1.29 24.03 -16.37
CA LEU A 206 -1.87 23.39 -15.19
C LEU A 206 -3.10 22.57 -15.53
N HIS A 207 -4.04 23.13 -16.30
CA HIS A 207 -5.24 22.43 -16.74
C HIS A 207 -4.90 21.18 -17.52
N ASN A 208 -4.07 21.28 -18.56
CA ASN A 208 -3.77 20.16 -19.45
C ASN A 208 -3.07 19.03 -18.69
N LEU A 209 -2.10 19.38 -17.83
CA LEU A 209 -1.35 18.41 -17.04
C LEU A 209 -2.20 17.76 -15.95
N ALA A 210 -2.96 18.56 -15.18
CA ALA A 210 -3.85 18.05 -14.14
C ALA A 210 -4.99 17.20 -14.75
N GLN A 211 -5.51 17.58 -15.91
CA GLN A 211 -6.55 16.83 -16.62
C GLN A 211 -6.02 15.48 -17.10
N ALA A 212 -4.81 15.44 -17.66
CA ALA A 212 -4.16 14.20 -18.08
C ALA A 212 -3.91 13.26 -16.89
N ALA A 213 -3.34 13.77 -15.80
CA ALA A 213 -3.08 13.02 -14.58
C ALA A 213 -4.37 12.50 -13.93
N HIS A 214 -5.42 13.34 -13.87
CA HIS A 214 -6.72 12.96 -13.31
C HIS A 214 -7.43 11.89 -14.13
N CYS A 215 -7.42 11.97 -15.47
CA CYS A 215 -7.98 10.92 -16.33
C CYS A 215 -7.23 9.58 -16.16
N ALA A 216 -5.90 9.64 -16.06
CA ALA A 216 -5.07 8.46 -15.83
C ALA A 216 -5.37 7.82 -14.47
N ALA A 217 -5.45 8.62 -13.40
CA ALA A 217 -5.79 8.14 -12.06
C ALA A 217 -7.23 7.57 -11.97
N GLN A 218 -8.18 8.13 -12.72
CA GLN A 218 -9.55 7.62 -12.80
C GLN A 218 -9.71 6.37 -13.69
N GLY A 219 -8.71 6.06 -14.53
CA GLY A 219 -8.78 4.98 -15.51
C GLY A 219 -9.77 5.23 -16.66
N LYS A 220 -10.22 6.47 -16.86
CA LYS A 220 -11.14 6.85 -17.95
C LYS A 220 -10.97 8.33 -18.32
N VAL A 221 -11.30 8.67 -19.57
CA VAL A 221 -11.40 10.08 -19.99
C VAL A 221 -12.74 10.63 -19.53
N GLY A 222 -12.71 11.42 -18.46
CA GLY A 222 -13.87 12.13 -17.93
C GLY A 222 -14.27 13.33 -18.81
N SER A 223 -15.33 14.03 -18.40
CA SER A 223 -15.77 15.28 -19.04
C SER A 223 -14.83 16.46 -18.83
N GLY A 224 -14.00 16.43 -17.77
CA GLY A 224 -12.98 17.44 -17.47
C GLY A 224 -13.45 18.76 -16.84
N PHE A 225 -14.77 18.95 -16.66
CA PHE A 225 -15.31 20.18 -16.07
C PHE A 225 -14.89 20.40 -14.61
N ASP A 226 -14.61 19.32 -13.87
CA ASP A 226 -14.19 19.35 -12.47
C ASP A 226 -12.76 19.91 -12.34
N VAL A 227 -11.83 19.46 -13.18
CA VAL A 227 -10.48 20.05 -13.26
C VAL A 227 -10.54 21.47 -13.81
N ALA A 228 -11.37 21.74 -14.81
CA ALA A 228 -11.54 23.09 -15.34
C ALA A 228 -12.04 24.08 -14.27
N ALA A 229 -13.00 23.69 -13.45
CA ALA A 229 -13.44 24.49 -12.31
C ALA A 229 -12.33 24.71 -11.28
N ALA A 230 -11.58 23.65 -10.95
CA ALA A 230 -10.45 23.74 -10.02
C ALA A 230 -9.35 24.69 -10.53
N VAL A 231 -9.09 24.75 -11.85
CA VAL A 231 -8.04 25.61 -12.42
C VAL A 231 -8.51 27.03 -12.68
N PHE A 232 -9.66 27.17 -13.35
CA PHE A 232 -10.14 28.46 -13.86
C PHE A 232 -11.12 29.15 -12.93
N GLY A 233 -11.77 28.40 -12.04
CA GLY A 233 -12.88 28.86 -11.20
C GLY A 233 -14.21 28.73 -11.93
N SER A 234 -15.18 29.56 -11.55
CA SER A 234 -16.48 29.60 -12.23
C SER A 234 -16.34 30.02 -13.69
N CYS A 235 -16.95 29.23 -14.59
CA CYS A 235 -16.86 29.41 -16.03
C CYS A 235 -17.99 28.68 -16.79
N ARG A 236 -18.21 29.10 -18.03
CA ARG A 236 -18.83 28.24 -19.03
C ARG A 236 -17.76 27.30 -19.59
N TYR A 237 -18.08 26.02 -19.60
CA TYR A 237 -17.18 24.96 -19.98
C TYR A 237 -17.71 24.16 -21.17
N ARG A 238 -16.84 23.89 -22.16
CA ARG A 238 -17.02 22.87 -23.19
C ARG A 238 -15.89 21.87 -23.09
N ARG A 239 -16.24 20.58 -23.05
CA ARG A 239 -15.24 19.51 -22.94
C ARG A 239 -14.28 19.47 -24.13
N PHE A 240 -13.08 18.99 -23.87
CA PHE A 240 -12.12 18.63 -24.92
C PHE A 240 -12.51 17.32 -25.62
N SER A 241 -11.93 17.11 -26.80
CA SER A 241 -12.00 15.87 -27.55
C SER A 241 -11.18 14.77 -26.88
N PRO A 242 -11.75 13.60 -26.54
CA PRO A 242 -11.00 12.52 -25.87
C PRO A 242 -9.76 12.04 -26.61
N GLY A 243 -9.74 12.18 -27.94
CA GLY A 243 -8.59 11.82 -28.78
C GLY A 243 -7.30 12.55 -28.43
N VAL A 244 -7.37 13.71 -27.76
CA VAL A 244 -6.19 14.46 -27.30
C VAL A 244 -5.30 13.62 -26.36
N LEU A 245 -5.89 12.69 -25.60
CA LEU A 245 -5.18 11.87 -24.62
C LEU A 245 -4.95 10.41 -25.08
N ALA A 246 -5.36 10.04 -26.29
CA ALA A 246 -5.36 8.63 -26.72
C ALA A 246 -3.95 8.02 -26.79
N ASP A 247 -2.95 8.80 -27.21
CA ASP A 247 -1.58 8.32 -27.47
C ASP A 247 -0.60 8.64 -26.33
N LEU A 248 -1.09 9.04 -25.15
CA LEU A 248 -0.23 9.61 -24.11
C LEU A 248 0.71 8.58 -23.45
N GLY A 249 0.35 7.28 -23.43
CA GLY A 249 1.09 6.23 -22.73
C GLY A 249 1.06 6.39 -21.20
N LYS A 250 1.97 5.70 -20.51
CA LYS A 250 2.13 5.75 -19.04
C LYS A 250 3.56 6.10 -18.62
N PRO A 251 3.75 6.68 -17.42
CA PRO A 251 5.08 6.84 -16.83
C PRO A 251 5.87 5.53 -16.84
N GLY A 252 7.11 5.57 -17.32
CA GLY A 252 7.99 4.43 -17.49
C GLY A 252 8.02 3.85 -18.92
N GLU A 253 7.02 4.11 -19.76
CA GLU A 253 6.99 3.65 -21.15
C GLU A 253 7.84 4.53 -22.07
N SER A 254 8.59 3.92 -23.01
CA SER A 254 9.49 4.63 -23.93
C SER A 254 8.81 5.80 -24.65
N GLY A 255 9.43 6.98 -24.60
CA GLY A 255 8.91 8.22 -25.21
C GLY A 255 7.82 8.96 -24.45
N PHE A 256 7.32 8.45 -23.31
CA PHE A 256 6.26 9.07 -22.52
C PHE A 256 6.50 10.56 -22.21
N ALA A 257 7.72 10.93 -21.78
CA ALA A 257 8.02 12.30 -21.40
C ALA A 257 7.89 13.29 -22.56
N VAL A 258 8.28 12.87 -23.76
CA VAL A 258 8.19 13.69 -24.98
C VAL A 258 6.73 13.87 -25.40
N VAL A 259 5.95 12.80 -25.36
CA VAL A 259 4.52 12.86 -25.69
C VAL A 259 3.78 13.72 -24.67
N LEU A 260 4.07 13.57 -23.37
CA LEU A 260 3.46 14.36 -22.30
C LEU A 260 3.73 15.85 -22.48
N GLU A 261 5.00 16.26 -22.67
CA GLU A 261 5.35 17.66 -22.92
C GLU A 261 4.61 18.23 -24.13
N ARG A 262 4.57 17.47 -25.24
CA ARG A 262 3.88 17.86 -26.47
C ARG A 262 2.36 18.00 -26.25
N VAL A 263 1.75 17.09 -25.50
CA VAL A 263 0.31 17.15 -25.20
C VAL A 263 -0.01 18.31 -24.26
N VAL A 264 0.81 18.56 -23.24
CA VAL A 264 0.58 19.65 -22.27
C VAL A 264 0.77 21.02 -22.91
N ASN A 265 1.84 21.20 -23.69
CA ASN A 265 2.19 22.49 -24.30
C ASN A 265 1.56 22.70 -25.70
N GLY A 266 1.05 21.62 -26.31
CA GLY A 266 0.51 21.67 -27.67
C GLY A 266 -0.86 22.32 -27.76
N ALA A 267 -1.16 22.88 -28.94
CA ALA A 267 -2.46 23.45 -29.27
C ALA A 267 -3.55 22.41 -29.60
N GLY A 268 -3.30 21.12 -29.33
CA GLY A 268 -4.25 20.03 -29.61
C GLY A 268 -5.49 20.04 -28.71
N TRP A 269 -5.45 20.75 -27.58
CA TRP A 269 -6.59 20.92 -26.70
C TRP A 269 -7.61 21.88 -27.31
N ASP A 270 -8.77 21.34 -27.62
CA ASP A 270 -9.94 22.04 -28.13
C ASP A 270 -10.98 22.33 -27.03
N VAL A 271 -10.53 22.37 -25.77
CA VAL A 271 -11.34 22.80 -24.62
C VAL A 271 -11.71 24.27 -24.76
N GLU A 272 -12.95 24.63 -24.40
CA GLU A 272 -13.36 26.04 -24.36
C GLU A 272 -13.79 26.40 -22.93
N VAL A 273 -13.13 27.43 -22.39
CA VAL A 273 -13.40 27.96 -21.05
C VAL A 273 -13.66 29.46 -21.17
N ASP A 274 -14.90 29.87 -20.91
CA ASP A 274 -15.29 31.28 -20.88
C ASP A 274 -15.56 31.71 -19.43
N LYS A 275 -14.75 32.68 -18.95
CA LYS A 275 -14.80 33.25 -17.61
C LYS A 275 -15.72 34.47 -17.48
N ALA A 276 -16.48 34.81 -18.52
CA ALA A 276 -17.38 35.96 -18.51
C ALA A 276 -18.62 35.75 -17.62
N VAL A 277 -19.01 34.49 -17.37
CA VAL A 277 -20.13 34.16 -16.46
C VAL A 277 -19.77 34.52 -15.03
N ARG A 278 -20.64 35.26 -14.34
CA ARG A 278 -20.48 35.64 -12.92
C ARG A 278 -21.83 35.59 -12.21
N MET A 279 -21.80 35.44 -10.88
CA MET A 279 -23.00 35.71 -10.10
C MET A 279 -23.30 37.22 -10.08
N PRO A 280 -24.55 37.63 -10.32
CA PRO A 280 -24.97 39.02 -10.13
C PRO A 280 -24.67 39.53 -8.72
N ALA A 281 -24.44 40.83 -8.58
CA ALA A 281 -24.24 41.43 -7.27
C ALA A 281 -25.45 41.19 -6.35
N GLY A 282 -25.20 40.78 -5.11
CA GLY A 282 -26.25 40.44 -4.16
C GLY A 282 -26.89 39.06 -4.35
N VAL A 283 -26.35 38.22 -5.25
CA VAL A 283 -26.79 36.83 -5.46
C VAL A 283 -25.62 35.89 -5.17
N CYS A 284 -25.92 34.75 -4.54
CA CYS A 284 -24.96 33.70 -4.28
C CYS A 284 -25.48 32.32 -4.67
N LEU A 285 -24.53 31.42 -4.92
CA LEU A 285 -24.77 30.00 -5.06
C LEU A 285 -24.40 29.30 -3.74
N ARG A 286 -25.28 28.44 -3.23
CA ARG A 286 -25.07 27.63 -2.02
C ARG A 286 -25.34 26.17 -2.31
N MET A 287 -24.73 25.28 -1.53
CA MET A 287 -24.95 23.85 -1.62
C MET A 287 -25.74 23.35 -0.42
N CYS A 288 -26.64 22.40 -0.63
CA CYS A 288 -27.24 21.61 0.45
C CYS A 288 -26.78 20.16 0.33
N ASP A 289 -26.41 19.57 1.46
CA ASP A 289 -26.12 18.15 1.62
C ASP A 289 -27.43 17.43 1.97
N VAL A 290 -27.75 16.40 1.19
CA VAL A 290 -29.02 15.66 1.29
C VAL A 290 -28.69 14.19 1.53
N ASP A 291 -29.06 13.69 2.71
CA ASP A 291 -28.81 12.30 3.09
C ASP A 291 -30.13 11.54 3.14
N CYS A 292 -30.56 11.05 1.97
CA CYS A 292 -31.78 10.26 1.80
C CYS A 292 -31.57 8.94 1.02
N GLY A 293 -30.34 8.40 1.08
CA GLY A 293 -29.93 7.15 0.42
C GLY A 293 -29.22 7.39 -0.92
N SER A 294 -28.13 6.66 -1.18
CA SER A 294 -27.29 6.86 -2.37
C SER A 294 -27.56 5.81 -3.47
N GLN A 295 -27.99 6.28 -4.65
CA GLN A 295 -28.04 5.47 -5.88
C GLN A 295 -27.50 6.24 -7.10
N THR A 296 -26.30 6.80 -7.00
CA THR A 296 -25.67 7.53 -8.12
C THR A 296 -24.94 6.61 -9.11
N VAL A 297 -24.91 5.28 -8.91
CA VAL A 297 -24.16 4.36 -9.78
C VAL A 297 -24.99 3.96 -11.02
N GLY A 298 -24.64 4.54 -12.17
CA GLY A 298 -25.13 4.11 -13.48
C GLY A 298 -26.16 5.02 -14.15
N MET A 299 -26.54 6.15 -13.54
CA MET A 299 -27.50 7.13 -14.12
C MET A 299 -27.02 7.65 -15.49
N VAL A 300 -25.77 8.11 -15.58
CA VAL A 300 -25.16 8.57 -16.84
C VAL A 300 -25.25 7.49 -17.93
N LYS A 301 -24.96 6.23 -17.58
CA LYS A 301 -25.04 5.12 -18.54
C LYS A 301 -26.46 4.89 -19.03
N LYS A 302 -27.47 5.00 -18.16
CA LYS A 302 -28.89 4.86 -18.52
C LYS A 302 -29.37 6.00 -19.42
N VAL A 303 -29.05 7.26 -19.10
CA VAL A 303 -29.41 8.42 -19.94
C VAL A 303 -28.76 8.31 -21.32
N LEU A 304 -27.49 7.94 -21.40
CA LEU A 304 -26.80 7.74 -22.68
C LEU A 304 -27.36 6.54 -23.47
N ALA A 305 -27.81 5.47 -22.79
CA ALA A 305 -28.47 4.34 -23.44
C ALA A 305 -29.83 4.74 -24.00
N TRP A 306 -30.63 5.51 -23.24
CA TRP A 306 -31.89 6.09 -23.72
C TRP A 306 -31.69 6.98 -24.95
N ARG A 307 -30.65 7.85 -24.92
CA ARG A 307 -30.32 8.74 -26.05
C ARG A 307 -30.05 7.96 -27.34
N LYS A 308 -29.40 6.79 -27.26
CA LYS A 308 -29.15 5.92 -28.41
C LYS A 308 -30.41 5.24 -28.95
N VAL A 309 -31.43 5.03 -28.12
CA VAL A 309 -32.69 4.41 -28.53
C VAL A 309 -33.63 5.43 -29.18
N ASP A 310 -33.70 6.65 -28.64
CA ASP A 310 -34.50 7.75 -29.18
C ASP A 310 -33.62 8.93 -29.60
N GLU A 311 -32.77 8.74 -30.62
CA GLU A 311 -31.78 9.77 -31.02
C GLU A 311 -32.42 11.10 -31.42
N HIS A 312 -33.57 11.06 -32.11
CA HIS A 312 -34.23 12.26 -32.61
C HIS A 312 -35.00 13.01 -31.51
N GLY A 313 -35.77 12.30 -30.67
CA GLY A 313 -36.52 12.91 -29.59
C GLY A 313 -35.60 13.45 -28.49
N SER A 314 -34.62 12.64 -28.07
CA SER A 314 -33.62 13.05 -27.09
C SER A 314 -32.71 14.17 -27.61
N GLY A 315 -32.32 14.16 -28.90
CA GLY A 315 -31.53 15.22 -29.51
C GLY A 315 -32.22 16.58 -29.45
N ARG A 316 -33.51 16.65 -29.84
CA ARG A 316 -34.29 17.88 -29.72
C ARG A 316 -34.39 18.39 -28.28
N LEU A 317 -34.58 17.49 -27.32
CA LEU A 317 -34.63 17.87 -25.90
C LEU A 317 -33.27 18.40 -25.40
N TRP A 318 -32.16 17.82 -25.86
CA TRP A 318 -30.81 18.30 -25.54
C TRP A 318 -30.54 19.68 -26.13
N ASP A 319 -30.96 19.94 -27.37
CA ASP A 319 -30.85 21.26 -28.01
C ASP A 319 -31.72 22.30 -27.29
N GLU A 320 -32.95 21.93 -26.89
CA GLU A 320 -33.84 22.79 -26.10
C GLU A 320 -33.21 23.12 -24.73
N LEU A 321 -32.64 22.11 -24.05
CA LEU A 321 -31.96 22.27 -22.76
C LEU A 321 -30.69 23.13 -22.88
N GLN A 322 -29.93 22.98 -23.96
CA GLN A 322 -28.81 23.86 -24.25
C GLN A 322 -29.26 25.31 -24.41
N GLY A 323 -30.36 25.55 -25.13
CA GLY A 323 -30.94 26.88 -25.27
C GLY A 323 -31.33 27.51 -23.92
N GLU A 324 -31.89 26.73 -22.98
CA GLU A 324 -32.17 27.23 -21.62
C GLU A 324 -30.90 27.46 -20.80
N ASN A 325 -29.85 26.64 -20.97
CA ASN A 325 -28.55 26.87 -20.32
C ASN A 325 -27.91 28.18 -20.80
N GLU A 326 -27.96 28.46 -22.11
CA GLU A 326 -27.45 29.70 -22.71
C GLU A 326 -28.26 30.92 -22.28
N LYS A 327 -29.59 30.78 -22.13
CA LYS A 327 -30.42 31.86 -21.53
C LYS A 327 -30.02 32.14 -20.09
N LEU A 328 -29.84 31.10 -19.27
CA LEU A 328 -29.36 31.27 -17.90
C LEU A 328 -27.98 31.94 -17.88
N GLU A 329 -27.07 31.53 -18.77
CA GLU A 329 -25.77 32.17 -18.94
C GLU A 329 -25.88 33.67 -19.21
N GLU A 330 -26.70 34.06 -20.17
CA GLU A 330 -26.90 35.47 -20.55
C GLU A 330 -27.55 36.30 -19.44
N VAL A 331 -28.51 35.73 -18.70
CA VAL A 331 -29.12 36.38 -17.53
C VAL A 331 -28.08 36.63 -16.44
N LEU A 332 -27.21 35.65 -16.16
CA LEU A 332 -26.13 35.79 -15.19
C LEU A 332 -25.08 36.82 -15.64
N LYS A 333 -24.69 36.78 -16.92
CA LYS A 333 -23.75 37.75 -17.52
C LYS A 333 -24.27 39.18 -17.51
N SER A 334 -25.57 39.37 -17.77
CA SER A 334 -26.21 40.69 -17.80
C SER A 334 -26.54 41.26 -16.42
N GLY A 335 -26.36 40.47 -15.35
CA GLY A 335 -26.58 40.92 -13.97
C GLY A 335 -28.05 41.13 -13.61
N LYS A 336 -28.98 40.57 -14.38
CA LYS A 336 -30.43 40.75 -14.20
C LYS A 336 -30.99 39.81 -13.13
N THR A 337 -30.79 40.17 -11.87
CA THR A 337 -31.19 39.35 -10.70
C THR A 337 -32.65 38.90 -10.73
N ASP A 338 -33.58 39.73 -11.20
CA ASP A 338 -35.02 39.41 -11.24
C ASP A 338 -35.38 38.33 -12.28
N GLU A 339 -34.55 38.14 -13.31
CA GLU A 339 -34.76 37.11 -14.36
C GLU A 339 -34.13 35.76 -13.98
N VAL A 340 -33.22 35.73 -12.98
CA VAL A 340 -32.46 34.52 -12.60
C VAL A 340 -33.36 33.36 -12.22
N GLY A 341 -34.39 33.61 -11.40
CA GLY A 341 -35.29 32.56 -10.94
C GLY A 341 -36.07 31.91 -12.08
N ALA A 342 -36.52 32.70 -13.06
CA ALA A 342 -37.22 32.19 -14.24
C ALA A 342 -36.29 31.36 -15.13
N ALA A 343 -35.03 31.79 -15.30
CA ALA A 343 -34.05 31.06 -16.10
C ALA A 343 -33.63 29.72 -15.45
N VAL A 344 -33.44 29.70 -14.13
CA VAL A 344 -33.16 28.45 -13.38
C VAL A 344 -34.32 27.46 -13.50
N GLU A 345 -35.57 27.94 -13.42
CA GLU A 345 -36.77 27.10 -13.60
C GLU A 345 -36.86 26.53 -15.02
N GLY A 346 -36.48 27.31 -16.04
CA GLY A 346 -36.43 26.87 -17.44
C GLY A 346 -35.53 25.64 -17.62
N VAL A 347 -34.31 25.70 -17.06
CA VAL A 347 -33.35 24.58 -17.04
C VAL A 347 -33.92 23.38 -16.26
N ARG A 348 -34.39 23.62 -15.04
CA ARG A 348 -34.91 22.56 -14.15
C ARG A 348 -36.06 21.78 -14.77
N ARG A 349 -37.01 22.47 -15.41
CA ARG A 349 -38.15 21.86 -16.11
C ARG A 349 -37.70 20.87 -17.19
N LEU A 350 -36.68 21.23 -17.97
CA LEU A 350 -36.16 20.36 -19.04
C LEU A 350 -35.33 19.19 -18.48
N ILE A 351 -34.62 19.38 -17.37
CA ILE A 351 -33.96 18.29 -16.63
C ILE A 351 -34.98 17.25 -16.16
N ARG A 352 -36.12 17.69 -15.60
CA ARG A 352 -37.21 16.79 -15.19
C ARG A 352 -37.80 16.01 -16.38
N ARG A 353 -38.08 16.68 -17.50
CA ARG A 353 -38.50 16.02 -18.75
C ARG A 353 -37.49 14.98 -19.24
N MET A 354 -36.20 15.26 -19.10
CA MET A 354 -35.14 14.29 -19.44
C MET A 354 -35.13 13.10 -18.48
N GLY A 355 -35.37 13.32 -17.19
CA GLY A 355 -35.53 12.26 -16.20
C GLY A 355 -36.72 11.35 -16.51
N GLU A 356 -37.88 11.93 -16.80
CA GLU A 356 -39.09 11.22 -17.21
C GLU A 356 -38.87 10.42 -18.51
N GLY A 357 -38.30 11.06 -19.54
CA GLY A 357 -38.05 10.42 -20.83
C GLY A 357 -37.07 9.25 -20.74
N SER A 358 -36.04 9.37 -19.90
CA SER A 358 -35.01 8.33 -19.72
C SER A 358 -35.35 7.28 -18.67
N GLY A 359 -36.39 7.48 -17.85
CA GLY A 359 -36.70 6.65 -16.69
C GLY A 359 -35.61 6.71 -15.60
N VAL A 360 -34.81 7.76 -15.59
CA VAL A 360 -33.74 7.98 -14.60
C VAL A 360 -34.21 9.07 -13.63
N PRO A 361 -34.15 8.85 -12.31
CA PRO A 361 -34.54 9.85 -11.33
C PRO A 361 -33.46 10.93 -11.20
N ILE A 362 -33.28 11.75 -12.25
CA ILE A 362 -32.29 12.84 -12.29
C ILE A 362 -32.62 13.88 -11.23
N GLU A 363 -33.88 14.30 -11.16
CA GLU A 363 -34.45 14.99 -10.02
C GLU A 363 -35.54 14.09 -9.44
N PRO A 364 -35.25 13.31 -8.38
CA PRO A 364 -36.26 12.46 -7.74
C PRO A 364 -37.40 13.27 -7.14
N GLU A 365 -38.56 12.63 -6.96
CA GLU A 365 -39.77 13.29 -6.40
C GLU A 365 -39.50 13.97 -5.05
N SER A 366 -38.70 13.35 -4.18
CA SER A 366 -38.32 13.94 -2.89
C SER A 366 -37.50 15.22 -3.03
N GLN A 367 -36.62 15.30 -4.03
CA GLN A 367 -35.86 16.51 -4.31
C GLN A 367 -36.68 17.56 -5.06
N THR A 368 -37.62 17.14 -5.92
CA THR A 368 -38.60 18.05 -6.52
C THR A 368 -39.43 18.73 -5.43
N GLU A 369 -39.97 17.95 -4.49
CA GLU A 369 -40.78 18.47 -3.38
C GLU A 369 -39.98 19.49 -2.54
N LEU A 370 -38.73 19.16 -2.21
CA LEU A 370 -37.85 20.03 -1.43
C LEU A 370 -37.50 21.32 -2.18
N LEU A 371 -37.13 21.25 -3.47
CA LEU A 371 -36.82 22.42 -4.29
C LEU A 371 -38.04 23.33 -4.49
N ASP A 372 -39.23 22.76 -4.67
CA ASP A 372 -40.48 23.50 -4.80
C ASP A 372 -40.81 24.24 -3.50
N ALA A 373 -40.62 23.58 -2.35
CA ALA A 373 -40.85 24.20 -1.05
C ALA A 373 -39.79 25.28 -0.72
N LEU A 374 -38.52 25.04 -1.04
CA LEU A 374 -37.43 26.02 -0.87
C LEU A 374 -37.65 27.29 -1.70
N LYS A 375 -38.24 27.16 -2.90
CA LYS A 375 -38.60 28.32 -3.73
C LYS A 375 -39.60 29.26 -3.06
N GLY A 376 -40.39 28.76 -2.09
CA GLY A 376 -41.29 29.57 -1.27
C GLY A 376 -40.60 30.36 -0.16
N VAL A 377 -39.33 30.09 0.14
CA VAL A 377 -38.57 30.80 1.17
C VAL A 377 -38.11 32.15 0.63
N GLU A 378 -38.46 33.23 1.32
CA GLU A 378 -38.06 34.59 0.94
C GLU A 378 -36.54 34.70 0.77
N GLY A 379 -36.12 35.16 -0.41
CA GLY A 379 -34.70 35.34 -0.78
C GLY A 379 -34.12 34.19 -1.62
N VAL A 380 -34.81 33.05 -1.74
CA VAL A 380 -34.44 31.97 -2.67
C VAL A 380 -34.96 32.30 -4.07
N LEU A 381 -34.07 32.32 -5.06
CA LEU A 381 -34.41 32.61 -6.46
C LEU A 381 -34.73 31.33 -7.23
N GLY A 382 -34.07 30.22 -6.88
CA GLY A 382 -34.31 28.91 -7.45
C GLY A 382 -33.26 27.90 -7.00
N GLY A 383 -33.39 26.66 -7.46
CA GLY A 383 -32.40 25.64 -7.22
C GLY A 383 -32.50 24.50 -8.22
N VAL A 384 -31.45 23.68 -8.26
CA VAL A 384 -31.35 22.52 -9.13
C VAL A 384 -30.70 21.36 -8.39
N VAL A 385 -30.88 20.16 -8.92
CA VAL A 385 -30.01 19.04 -8.57
C VAL A 385 -28.75 19.11 -9.44
N PRO A 386 -27.56 19.28 -8.83
CA PRO A 386 -26.34 19.49 -9.60
C PRO A 386 -25.78 18.19 -10.20
N GLY A 387 -25.05 18.32 -11.30
CA GLY A 387 -24.28 17.22 -11.90
C GLY A 387 -25.16 16.11 -12.50
N ALA A 388 -24.95 14.86 -12.05
CA ALA A 388 -25.70 13.70 -12.53
C ALA A 388 -27.11 13.61 -11.93
N GLY A 389 -27.42 14.41 -10.91
CA GLY A 389 -28.70 14.30 -10.22
C GLY A 389 -28.70 13.22 -9.13
N GLY A 390 -29.91 12.83 -8.71
CA GLY A 390 -30.12 11.79 -7.72
C GLY A 390 -30.46 12.36 -6.35
N PHE A 391 -29.96 11.73 -5.30
CA PHE A 391 -30.36 12.01 -3.92
C PHE A 391 -29.28 12.77 -3.12
N ASP A 392 -28.17 13.13 -3.77
CA ASP A 392 -26.90 13.46 -3.09
C ASP A 392 -26.81 14.91 -2.59
N ALA A 393 -27.24 15.90 -3.38
CA ALA A 393 -27.09 17.31 -3.03
C ALA A 393 -28.06 18.21 -3.80
N LEU A 394 -28.20 19.46 -3.36
CA LEU A 394 -28.88 20.54 -4.09
C LEU A 394 -27.96 21.75 -4.27
N ALA A 395 -28.15 22.50 -5.35
CA ALA A 395 -27.53 23.79 -5.57
C ALA A 395 -28.61 24.87 -5.58
N LEU A 396 -28.50 25.84 -4.67
CA LEU A 396 -29.47 26.94 -4.50
C LEU A 396 -28.88 28.25 -4.98
N VAL A 397 -29.65 29.00 -5.76
CA VAL A 397 -29.37 30.38 -6.12
C VAL A 397 -30.26 31.27 -5.27
N MET A 398 -29.66 32.12 -4.45
CA MET A 398 -30.39 32.92 -3.45
C MET A 398 -29.71 34.27 -3.22
N ARG A 399 -30.40 35.20 -2.57
CA ARG A 399 -29.82 36.48 -2.15
C ARG A 399 -28.63 36.27 -1.21
N ASP A 400 -27.62 37.10 -1.39
CA ASP A 400 -26.37 37.04 -0.64
C ASP A 400 -26.43 37.90 0.63
N ASP A 401 -27.29 37.50 1.56
CA ASP A 401 -27.45 38.14 2.87
C ASP A 401 -27.67 37.10 3.98
N GLU A 402 -27.23 37.41 5.19
CA GLU A 402 -27.33 36.48 6.33
C GLU A 402 -28.79 36.19 6.71
N ALA A 403 -29.72 37.13 6.51
CA ALA A 403 -31.13 36.89 6.84
C ALA A 403 -31.75 35.82 5.92
N THR A 404 -31.42 35.82 4.63
CA THR A 404 -31.82 34.76 3.68
C THR A 404 -31.21 33.42 4.07
N LYS A 405 -29.92 33.39 4.42
CA LYS A 405 -29.25 32.17 4.88
C LYS A 405 -29.92 31.57 6.13
N GLU A 406 -30.17 32.37 7.17
CA GLU A 406 -30.84 31.92 8.39
C GLU A 406 -32.27 31.41 8.13
N ARG A 407 -33.01 32.04 7.20
CA ARG A 407 -34.34 31.55 6.81
C ARG A 407 -34.26 30.17 6.15
N VAL A 408 -33.30 29.96 5.27
CA VAL A 408 -33.07 28.67 4.60
C VAL A 408 -32.62 27.60 5.61
N GLU A 409 -31.69 27.90 6.50
CA GLU A 409 -31.23 26.97 7.55
C GLU A 409 -32.40 26.54 8.45
N ARG A 410 -33.20 27.50 8.94
CA ARG A 410 -34.39 27.22 9.75
C ARG A 410 -35.43 26.38 9.01
N PHE A 411 -35.62 26.64 7.71
CA PHE A 411 -36.51 25.86 6.86
C PHE A 411 -36.02 24.42 6.73
N LEU A 412 -34.73 24.20 6.44
CA LEU A 412 -34.14 22.87 6.28
C LEU A 412 -34.14 22.06 7.58
N GLU A 413 -33.95 22.71 8.74
CA GLU A 413 -34.10 22.06 10.04
C GLU A 413 -35.54 21.58 10.29
N GLY A 414 -36.53 22.42 9.95
CA GLY A 414 -37.95 22.05 10.03
C GLY A 414 -38.29 20.90 9.10
N TRP A 415 -37.85 21.00 7.84
CA TRP A 415 -38.04 19.97 6.82
C TRP A 415 -37.44 18.63 7.25
N SER A 416 -36.23 18.64 7.78
CA SER A 416 -35.54 17.43 8.24
C SER A 416 -36.30 16.72 9.36
N LYS A 417 -36.88 17.49 10.29
CA LYS A 417 -37.73 16.95 11.38
C LYS A 417 -39.04 16.38 10.87
N GLU A 418 -39.70 17.05 9.92
CA GLU A 418 -41.00 16.65 9.40
C GLU A 418 -40.92 15.41 8.50
N LYS A 419 -39.93 15.38 7.60
CA LYS A 419 -39.81 14.34 6.56
C LYS A 419 -38.89 13.18 6.95
N GLY A 420 -38.22 13.25 8.11
CA GLY A 420 -37.28 12.23 8.56
C GLY A 420 -36.05 12.07 7.65
N ALA A 421 -35.73 13.11 6.86
CA ALA A 421 -34.55 13.18 6.01
C ALA A 421 -33.49 14.09 6.65
N ARG A 422 -32.20 13.86 6.41
CA ARG A 422 -31.15 14.77 6.90
C ARG A 422 -30.73 15.71 5.78
N VAL A 423 -31.17 16.96 5.86
CA VAL A 423 -30.81 18.01 4.90
C VAL A 423 -30.20 19.20 5.61
N ARG A 424 -29.04 19.66 5.15
CA ARG A 424 -28.34 20.81 5.74
C ARG A 424 -27.75 21.72 4.68
N LEU A 425 -27.75 23.02 4.95
CA LEU A 425 -27.01 24.00 4.16
C LEU A 425 -25.51 23.84 4.45
N LEU A 426 -24.69 23.73 3.42
CA LEU A 426 -23.24 23.69 3.55
C LEU A 426 -22.68 25.11 3.70
N GLY A 427 -21.52 25.25 4.38
CA GLY A 427 -20.84 26.54 4.55
C GLY A 427 -20.28 27.12 3.26
N VAL A 428 -20.25 26.32 2.19
CA VAL A 428 -19.68 26.70 0.89
C VAL A 428 -20.52 27.71 0.12
N LYS A 429 -19.83 28.59 -0.60
CA LYS A 429 -20.39 29.56 -1.54
C LYS A 429 -19.82 29.34 -2.94
N GLY A 430 -20.54 29.76 -3.97
CA GLY A 430 -19.95 29.95 -5.29
C GLY A 430 -18.73 30.88 -5.25
N GLU A 431 -17.65 30.46 -5.91
CA GLU A 431 -16.36 31.14 -5.98
C GLU A 431 -15.94 31.35 -7.44
N MET A 432 -15.44 32.53 -7.75
CA MET A 432 -15.04 32.91 -9.11
C MET A 432 -13.59 32.55 -9.42
N GLU A 433 -12.76 32.44 -8.40
CA GLU A 433 -11.33 32.19 -8.54
C GLU A 433 -10.99 30.69 -8.46
N GLY A 434 -10.36 30.18 -9.52
CA GLY A 434 -9.75 28.85 -9.55
C GLY A 434 -8.45 28.75 -8.76
N ALA A 435 -7.55 27.88 -9.19
CA ALA A 435 -6.25 27.67 -8.54
C ALA A 435 -5.45 28.98 -8.41
N ARG A 436 -4.81 29.16 -7.25
CA ARG A 436 -4.00 30.34 -6.91
C ARG A 436 -2.94 30.02 -5.85
N THR A 437 -1.87 30.80 -5.82
CA THR A 437 -0.89 30.79 -4.74
C THR A 437 -1.51 31.39 -3.47
N GLU A 438 -1.30 30.75 -2.33
CA GLU A 438 -1.73 31.25 -1.02
C GLU A 438 -0.55 31.92 -0.30
N GLY A 439 -0.85 32.97 0.47
CA GLY A 439 0.12 33.57 1.38
C GLY A 439 0.41 32.64 2.55
N LEU A 440 1.69 32.48 2.90
CA LEU A 440 2.07 31.77 4.12
C LEU A 440 2.05 32.78 5.28
N GLU A 441 0.93 32.92 5.97
CA GLU A 441 0.94 33.61 7.27
C GLU A 441 1.72 32.74 8.26
N THR A 442 2.56 33.36 9.10
CA THR A 442 3.42 32.66 10.06
C THR A 442 2.66 31.75 11.04
N SER A 443 1.33 31.90 11.17
CA SER A 443 0.45 31.05 11.96
C SER A 443 -0.05 29.77 11.24
N ASP A 444 -0.02 29.73 9.91
CA ASP A 444 -0.53 28.58 9.13
C ASP A 444 0.53 27.50 8.90
N VAL A 445 1.82 27.89 8.94
CA VAL A 445 2.97 26.98 8.83
C VAL A 445 3.49 26.55 10.20
N ASP A 446 3.23 27.36 11.24
CA ASP A 446 3.65 27.14 12.63
C ASP A 446 2.49 26.58 13.49
N MET A 447 1.60 25.78 12.88
CA MET A 447 0.87 24.76 13.66
C MET A 447 1.89 23.70 14.12
N ARG A 448 2.64 24.07 15.16
CA ARG A 448 3.26 23.15 16.11
C ARG A 448 2.16 22.29 16.72
N PHE A 449 1.77 21.26 16.00
CA PHE A 449 1.27 20.06 16.64
C PHE A 449 2.48 19.42 17.30
N SER A 450 2.71 19.79 18.57
CA SER A 450 3.66 19.20 19.51
C SER A 450 4.87 18.54 18.85
N ASP A 451 5.93 19.34 18.79
CA ASP A 451 7.29 18.87 18.69
C ASP A 451 7.63 18.04 19.96
N GLU A 452 7.12 16.82 20.03
CA GLU A 452 7.57 15.79 20.99
C GLU A 452 8.74 14.98 20.41
N THR A 453 9.50 15.54 19.47
CA THR A 453 10.70 14.84 18.96
C THR A 453 11.91 15.72 18.63
N LEU A 454 11.86 17.05 18.66
CA LEU A 454 13.01 17.90 18.29
C LEU A 454 13.27 19.17 19.14
N ASP A 455 12.72 19.31 20.36
CA ASP A 455 13.14 20.37 21.32
C ASP A 455 14.06 19.88 22.45
N GLY A 456 14.74 18.74 22.24
CA GLY A 456 15.75 18.19 23.16
C GLY A 456 17.19 18.66 22.92
N MET A 457 17.47 19.48 21.90
CA MET A 457 18.86 19.70 21.43
C MET A 457 19.29 21.15 21.21
N ARG A 458 18.60 22.15 21.78
CA ARG A 458 18.99 23.57 21.59
C ARG A 458 19.25 24.42 22.83
N CYS A 459 19.39 23.82 24.01
CA CYS A 459 19.78 24.55 25.23
C CYS A 459 21.13 24.07 25.81
N MET A 460 22.23 24.23 25.06
CA MET A 460 23.60 24.10 25.58
C MET A 460 24.56 25.15 25.00
N PHE A 461 24.14 26.42 24.91
CA PHE A 461 25.09 27.53 24.79
C PHE A 461 24.54 28.76 25.52
N ASN A 462 24.67 28.76 26.85
CA ASN A 462 25.06 29.94 27.62
C ASN A 462 25.23 29.55 29.10
N GLY A 463 26.48 29.47 29.54
CA GLY A 463 26.80 29.28 30.94
C GLY A 463 26.40 30.50 31.76
N ARG A 464 25.67 30.26 32.86
CA ARG A 464 25.86 30.91 34.18
C ARG A 464 24.82 30.40 35.18
N ASN A 465 25.31 30.15 36.39
CA ASN A 465 24.60 29.94 37.66
C ASN A 465 24.11 28.53 38.01
N VAL A 466 25.11 27.74 38.43
CA VAL A 466 25.03 26.67 39.41
C VAL A 466 24.43 27.19 40.74
N LYS A 467 23.63 26.33 41.39
CA LYS A 467 23.11 26.35 42.79
C LYS A 467 21.59 26.57 42.92
N ARG A 468 20.81 25.55 42.58
CA ARG A 468 19.65 25.03 43.36
C ARG A 468 18.94 23.92 42.56
N SER A 469 19.45 22.69 42.66
CA SER A 469 18.72 21.42 42.51
C SER A 469 19.72 20.26 42.54
N LEU A 470 20.03 19.76 43.75
CA LEU A 470 20.88 18.58 43.97
C LEU A 470 20.03 17.39 44.46
N ALA A 471 18.79 17.28 43.96
CA ALA A 471 17.86 16.21 44.37
C ALA A 471 17.07 15.58 43.22
N CYS A 472 17.44 15.82 41.95
CA CYS A 472 16.75 15.25 40.79
C CYS A 472 17.73 14.81 39.68
N LEU A 473 18.87 14.23 40.07
CA LEU A 473 19.96 13.83 39.15
C LEU A 473 20.40 12.37 39.35
N ILE A 474 19.46 11.46 39.64
CA ILE A 474 19.73 10.00 39.71
C ILE A 474 18.61 9.18 39.04
N ASN A 475 18.07 9.63 37.92
CA ASN A 475 17.42 8.71 36.97
C ASN A 475 17.38 9.38 35.60
N GLU A 476 17.75 8.63 34.56
CA GLU A 476 17.77 9.04 33.14
C GLU A 476 19.04 9.75 32.62
N SER A 477 20.23 9.27 32.98
CA SER A 477 21.48 9.63 32.26
C SER A 477 22.49 8.49 32.17
N CYS A 478 22.05 7.27 31.84
CA CYS A 478 22.95 6.13 31.59
C CYS A 478 22.86 5.48 30.21
N CYS A 479 21.90 5.87 29.34
CA CYS A 479 21.79 5.27 28.00
C CYS A 479 22.53 6.06 26.90
N ASP A 480 22.66 7.38 27.01
CA ASP A 480 23.22 8.21 25.92
C ASP A 480 24.74 8.40 25.94
N LEU A 481 25.44 7.91 26.97
CA LEU A 481 26.91 7.75 26.92
C LEU A 481 27.34 6.39 26.33
N PHE A 482 26.40 5.47 26.08
CA PHE A 482 26.72 4.11 25.65
C PHE A 482 26.92 3.97 24.14
N PHE A 483 26.39 4.90 23.33
CA PHE A 483 26.46 4.81 21.86
C PHE A 483 27.60 5.60 21.22
N ASN A 484 28.14 6.63 21.88
CA ASN A 484 29.25 7.43 21.34
C ASN A 484 30.65 6.83 21.59
N LEU A 485 30.76 5.75 22.36
CA LEU A 485 32.05 5.06 22.58
C LEU A 485 32.29 3.89 21.61
N VAL A 486 31.26 3.39 20.92
CA VAL A 486 31.38 2.27 19.98
C VAL A 486 32.04 2.69 18.64
N MET A 487 32.09 3.98 18.34
CA MET A 487 32.79 4.51 17.16
C MET A 487 34.27 4.80 17.40
N LEU A 488 34.80 4.58 18.60
CA LEU A 488 36.20 4.86 18.95
C LEU A 488 37.09 3.60 19.07
N CYS A 489 36.54 2.39 18.93
CA CYS A 489 37.31 1.15 19.14
C CYS A 489 38.05 0.62 17.89
N TYR A 490 38.13 1.37 16.80
CA TYR A 490 38.99 1.00 15.66
C TYR A 490 40.42 1.55 15.75
N ASP A 491 40.72 2.43 16.71
CA ASP A 491 42.05 3.05 16.90
C ASP A 491 42.63 2.88 18.32
N ILE A 492 42.02 2.05 19.19
CA ILE A 492 42.55 1.78 20.55
C ILE A 492 43.23 0.42 20.53
N ASP A 493 44.52 0.39 20.89
CA ASP A 493 45.28 -0.85 21.00
C ASP A 493 44.76 -1.75 22.14
N ASP A 494 44.99 -3.07 22.03
CA ASP A 494 44.50 -4.07 22.97
C ASP A 494 44.98 -3.84 24.42
N ALA A 495 46.11 -3.16 24.64
CA ALA A 495 46.61 -2.86 25.98
C ALA A 495 45.85 -1.68 26.60
N THR A 496 45.60 -0.63 25.82
CA THR A 496 44.76 0.52 26.25
C THR A 496 43.32 0.10 26.51
N LEU A 497 42.75 -0.80 25.68
CA LEU A 497 41.39 -1.32 25.89
C LEU A 497 41.27 -2.12 27.19
N ARG A 498 42.25 -2.97 27.52
CA ARG A 498 42.29 -3.70 28.80
C ARG A 498 42.31 -2.74 29.99
N LEU A 499 43.16 -1.72 29.94
CA LEU A 499 43.29 -0.73 31.02
C LEU A 499 41.97 0.02 31.26
N ILE A 500 41.25 0.40 30.19
CA ILE A 500 39.94 1.06 30.31
C ILE A 500 38.92 0.14 31.00
N LEU A 501 38.86 -1.13 30.61
CA LEU A 501 37.93 -2.09 31.20
C LEU A 501 38.26 -2.36 32.68
N GLU A 502 39.54 -2.44 33.05
CA GLU A 502 40.00 -2.58 34.44
C GLU A 502 39.57 -1.39 35.30
N MET A 503 39.80 -0.15 34.83
CA MET A 503 39.40 1.06 35.54
C MET A 503 37.88 1.12 35.76
N GLN A 504 37.07 0.73 34.77
CA GLN A 504 35.61 0.69 34.90
C GLN A 504 35.13 -0.39 35.88
N MET A 505 35.82 -1.54 35.95
CA MET A 505 35.54 -2.56 36.96
C MET A 505 35.84 -2.05 38.38
N GLU A 506 36.94 -1.33 38.56
CA GLU A 506 37.29 -0.72 39.85
C GLU A 506 36.26 0.32 40.29
N ASP A 507 35.83 1.21 39.39
CA ASP A 507 34.80 2.21 39.65
C ASP A 507 33.46 1.56 40.06
N LEU A 508 33.03 0.50 39.36
CA LEU A 508 31.81 -0.22 39.71
C LEU A 508 31.92 -0.97 41.04
N ALA A 509 33.08 -1.55 41.34
CA ALA A 509 33.35 -2.19 42.63
C ALA A 509 33.30 -1.17 43.78
N ASP A 510 33.76 0.06 43.55
CA ASP A 510 33.66 1.17 44.49
C ASP A 510 32.23 1.63 44.70
N ILE A 511 31.45 1.77 43.63
CA ILE A 511 30.02 2.12 43.70
C ILE A 511 29.23 1.04 44.46
N LYS A 512 29.52 -0.24 44.21
CA LYS A 512 28.91 -1.37 44.94
C LYS A 512 29.27 -1.36 46.42
N ARG A 513 30.52 -1.04 46.77
CA ARG A 513 30.98 -0.91 48.18
C ARG A 513 30.25 0.22 48.91
N ARG A 514 29.98 1.33 48.22
CA ARG A 514 29.29 2.51 48.78
C ARG A 514 27.77 2.35 48.90
N SER A 515 27.19 1.37 48.20
CA SER A 515 25.73 1.19 48.07
C SER A 515 25.11 0.19 49.06
N LYS A 516 25.82 -0.26 50.11
CA LYS A 516 25.28 -1.21 51.10
C LYS A 516 24.18 -0.58 51.97
N GLY A 517 22.94 -0.59 51.48
CA GLY A 517 21.72 -0.30 52.24
C GLY A 517 21.16 -1.57 52.92
N LYS A 518 20.51 -1.42 54.09
CA LYS A 518 19.79 -2.53 54.75
C LYS A 518 18.44 -2.73 54.06
N HIS A 519 18.35 -3.67 53.13
CA HIS A 519 17.09 -4.11 52.51
C HIS A 519 16.78 -5.56 52.96
N ARG A 520 15.50 -5.97 52.88
CA ARG A 520 15.08 -7.34 53.19
C ARG A 520 15.70 -8.30 52.17
N GLU A 521 16.05 -9.51 52.60
CA GLU A 521 16.75 -10.54 51.80
C GLU A 521 16.02 -10.92 50.50
N ASP A 522 14.72 -10.65 50.41
CA ASP A 522 13.86 -10.96 49.27
C ASP A 522 13.70 -9.79 48.26
N GLU A 523 14.22 -8.60 48.57
CA GLU A 523 14.08 -7.39 47.74
C GLU A 523 15.45 -6.86 47.30
N HIS A 524 15.79 -7.05 46.02
CA HIS A 524 16.97 -6.46 45.39
C HIS A 524 16.55 -5.12 44.76
N PRO A 525 17.07 -3.96 45.21
CA PRO A 525 16.79 -2.69 44.59
C PRO A 525 17.25 -2.68 43.12
N ASP A 526 16.49 -2.02 42.25
CA ASP A 526 16.81 -1.92 40.81
C ASP A 526 18.23 -1.40 40.55
N SER A 527 18.77 -0.57 41.44
CA SER A 527 20.15 -0.08 41.38
C SER A 527 21.20 -1.18 41.59
N GLU A 528 20.97 -2.17 42.47
CA GLU A 528 21.89 -3.29 42.66
C GLU A 528 21.85 -4.27 41.48
N VAL A 529 20.65 -4.49 40.92
CA VAL A 529 20.46 -5.30 39.71
C VAL A 529 21.16 -4.63 38.52
N ALA A 530 21.01 -3.32 38.35
CA ALA A 530 21.67 -2.56 37.29
C ALA A 530 23.21 -2.61 37.41
N ILE A 531 23.76 -2.45 38.63
CA ILE A 531 25.20 -2.59 38.87
C ILE A 531 25.68 -4.01 38.55
N ALA A 532 24.95 -5.04 38.97
CA ALA A 532 25.31 -6.43 38.70
C ALA A 532 25.27 -6.77 37.21
N MET A 533 24.24 -6.29 36.48
CA MET A 533 24.15 -6.45 35.03
C MET A 533 25.31 -5.75 34.33
N TYR A 534 25.67 -4.54 34.76
CA TYR A 534 26.75 -3.79 34.12
C TYR A 534 28.13 -4.42 34.41
N MET A 535 28.37 -4.90 35.63
CA MET A 535 29.58 -5.68 35.95
C MET A 535 29.71 -6.92 35.05
N SER A 536 28.64 -7.69 34.87
CA SER A 536 28.65 -8.86 33.99
C SER A 536 28.94 -8.49 32.54
N GLU A 537 28.45 -7.34 32.07
CA GLU A 537 28.72 -6.87 30.71
C GLU A 537 30.20 -6.48 30.51
N ILE A 538 30.82 -5.80 31.48
CA ILE A 538 32.25 -5.46 31.41
C ILE A 538 33.11 -6.72 31.45
N GLU A 539 32.77 -7.71 32.30
CA GLU A 539 33.46 -9.01 32.33
C GLU A 539 33.35 -9.76 30.99
N ASN A 540 32.19 -9.70 30.32
CA ASN A 540 32.02 -10.28 28.99
C ASN A 540 32.91 -9.61 27.94
N ARG A 541 33.04 -8.27 28.02
CA ARG A 541 33.91 -7.50 27.12
C ARG A 541 35.39 -7.78 27.36
N ALA A 542 35.80 -7.92 28.63
CA ALA A 542 37.16 -8.31 28.99
C ALA A 542 37.51 -9.71 28.48
N ARG A 543 36.59 -10.67 28.59
CA ARG A 543 36.74 -12.02 28.01
C ARG A 543 36.91 -11.96 26.49
N PHE A 544 36.06 -11.19 25.80
CA PHE A 544 36.14 -11.05 24.35
C PHE A 544 37.46 -10.42 23.88
N ALA A 545 37.95 -9.38 24.58
CA ALA A 545 39.26 -8.78 24.30
C ALA A 545 40.40 -9.78 24.53
N SER A 546 40.32 -10.60 25.58
CA SER A 546 41.30 -11.66 25.85
C SER A 546 41.29 -12.75 24.78
N ASP A 547 40.11 -13.19 24.35
CA ASP A 547 39.94 -14.18 23.28
C ASP A 547 40.52 -13.67 21.96
N ARG A 548 40.31 -12.38 21.64
CA ARG A 548 40.91 -11.73 20.47
C ARG A 548 42.44 -11.75 20.53
N THR A 549 43.05 -11.34 21.65
CA THR A 549 44.52 -11.40 21.81
C THR A 549 45.04 -12.83 21.66
N MET A 550 44.34 -13.81 22.24
CA MET A 550 44.70 -15.23 22.13
C MET A 550 44.61 -15.72 20.68
N CYS A 551 43.57 -15.35 19.94
CA CYS A 551 43.42 -15.69 18.53
C CYS A 551 44.53 -15.08 17.67
N MET A 552 44.93 -13.84 17.95
CA MET A 552 46.05 -13.19 17.27
C MET A 552 47.39 -13.86 17.59
N SER A 553 47.61 -14.27 18.84
CA SER A 553 48.82 -15.00 19.25
C SER A 553 48.90 -16.38 18.58
N ILE A 554 47.78 -17.12 18.52
CA ILE A 554 47.70 -18.41 17.81
C ILE A 554 47.97 -18.21 16.31
N ALA A 555 47.40 -17.17 15.69
CA ALA A 555 47.65 -16.86 14.29
C ALA A 555 49.12 -16.51 14.02
N GLN A 556 49.77 -15.75 14.90
CA GLN A 556 51.19 -15.44 14.82
C GLN A 556 52.07 -16.68 15.03
N ALA A 557 51.74 -17.56 15.97
CA ALA A 557 52.43 -18.82 16.19
C ALA A 557 52.32 -19.75 14.96
N ASN A 558 51.11 -19.92 14.42
CA ASN A 558 50.89 -20.71 13.19
C ASN A 558 51.67 -20.15 11.99
N HIS A 559 51.86 -18.84 11.91
CA HIS A 559 52.66 -18.22 10.85
C HIS A 559 54.15 -18.46 11.03
N ARG A 560 54.67 -18.24 12.26
CA ARG A 560 56.09 -18.46 12.57
C ARG A 560 56.45 -19.94 12.45
N ASP A 561 55.61 -20.82 12.96
CA ASP A 561 55.89 -22.24 13.04
C ASP A 561 55.42 -22.98 11.78
N GLY A 562 54.60 -22.36 10.92
CA GLY A 562 53.98 -23.00 9.76
C GLY A 562 54.99 -23.59 8.76
N HIS A 563 56.15 -22.95 8.58
CA HIS A 563 57.22 -23.49 7.74
C HIS A 563 57.92 -24.69 8.40
N ILE A 564 58.04 -24.71 9.73
CA ILE A 564 58.60 -25.82 10.51
C ILE A 564 57.62 -27.00 10.50
N VAL A 565 56.33 -26.73 10.73
CA VAL A 565 55.26 -27.73 10.70
C VAL A 565 55.14 -28.36 9.31
N SER A 566 55.20 -27.56 8.24
CA SER A 566 55.19 -28.09 6.87
C SER A 566 56.42 -28.95 6.58
N ALA A 567 57.60 -28.55 7.05
CA ALA A 567 58.82 -29.34 6.90
C ALA A 567 58.77 -30.66 7.70
N ILE A 568 58.16 -30.66 8.89
CA ILE A 568 57.95 -31.86 9.70
C ILE A 568 56.94 -32.79 9.02
N VAL A 569 55.83 -32.27 8.51
CA VAL A 569 54.82 -33.05 7.78
C VAL A 569 55.41 -33.67 6.52
N GLU A 570 56.21 -32.92 5.75
CA GLU A 570 56.92 -33.46 4.59
C GLU A 570 57.94 -34.54 4.98
N GLN A 571 58.63 -34.38 6.11
CA GLN A 571 59.52 -35.43 6.64
C GLN A 571 58.73 -36.67 7.09
N GLU A 572 57.57 -36.50 7.70
CA GLU A 572 56.70 -37.59 8.17
C GLU A 572 56.06 -38.33 6.99
N GLU A 573 55.61 -37.62 5.96
CA GLU A 573 55.13 -38.21 4.70
C GLU A 573 56.26 -38.95 3.97
N GLN A 574 57.48 -38.40 3.95
CA GLN A 574 58.64 -39.11 3.40
C GLN A 574 59.01 -40.35 4.23
N ALA A 575 58.90 -40.30 5.56
CA ALA A 575 59.14 -41.45 6.42
C ALA A 575 58.05 -42.52 6.23
N ASN A 576 56.79 -42.11 6.12
CA ASN A 576 55.64 -42.99 5.93
C ASN A 576 55.62 -43.64 4.54
N ASN A 577 56.11 -42.94 3.52
CA ASN A 577 56.32 -43.51 2.19
C ASN A 577 57.51 -44.48 2.18
N ARG A 578 58.59 -44.21 2.93
CA ARG A 578 59.70 -45.16 3.09
C ARG A 578 59.28 -46.44 3.84
N SER A 579 58.48 -46.34 4.90
CA SER A 579 57.97 -47.53 5.59
C SER A 579 56.97 -48.33 4.74
N LYS A 580 56.23 -47.69 3.82
CA LYS A 580 55.39 -48.38 2.82
C LYS A 580 56.20 -49.06 1.71
N ASP A 581 57.36 -48.51 1.37
CA ASP A 581 58.30 -49.13 0.41
C ASP A 581 59.10 -50.28 1.07
N GLU A 582 59.34 -50.22 2.39
CA GLU A 582 59.99 -51.29 3.18
C GLU A 582 59.04 -52.46 3.53
N ASP A 583 57.72 -52.22 3.65
CA ASP A 583 56.70 -53.27 3.86
C ASP A 583 56.26 -53.98 2.55
N HIS A 584 56.90 -53.68 1.41
CA HIS A 584 56.59 -54.28 0.10
C HIS A 584 57.51 -55.43 -0.33
N ASP A 585 58.29 -55.97 0.60
CA ASP A 585 59.06 -57.22 0.46
C ASP A 585 58.90 -58.09 1.73
N GLU A 586 57.68 -58.54 2.07
CA GLU A 586 57.46 -59.88 2.63
C GLU A 586 55.97 -60.26 2.73
N ASP A 587 55.66 -61.34 2.01
CA ASP A 587 54.61 -62.33 2.19
C ASP A 587 53.12 -62.03 1.91
N GLU A 588 52.70 -62.73 0.87
CA GLU A 588 51.37 -63.16 0.52
C GLU A 588 50.57 -63.79 1.67
N ASN A 589 49.25 -63.59 1.59
CA ASN A 589 48.20 -64.55 1.96
C ASN A 589 47.80 -64.64 3.45
N VAL A 590 46.61 -64.11 3.78
CA VAL A 590 45.49 -64.89 4.36
C VAL A 590 44.22 -64.03 4.49
N THR A 591 43.12 -64.66 4.10
CA THR A 591 41.70 -64.24 4.03
C THR A 591 40.95 -64.07 5.37
N LEU A 592 39.84 -63.29 5.29
CA LEU A 592 38.64 -63.14 6.17
C LEU A 592 38.79 -62.24 7.42
N SER A 593 38.02 -61.15 7.64
CA SER A 593 36.56 -60.95 7.46
C SER A 593 36.20 -59.44 7.35
N GLN A 594 35.02 -59.15 6.76
CA GLN A 594 34.45 -57.81 6.50
C GLN A 594 34.45 -56.81 7.68
N PRO A 595 34.46 -55.49 7.41
CA PRO A 595 33.17 -54.77 7.37
C PRO A 595 33.00 -53.78 6.20
N VAL A 596 31.80 -53.87 5.61
CA VAL A 596 30.92 -52.80 5.08
C VAL A 596 31.49 -51.76 4.10
N CYS A 597 30.98 -51.85 2.86
CA CYS A 597 31.12 -50.89 1.79
C CYS A 597 30.53 -49.50 2.11
N TYR A 598 31.27 -48.45 1.76
CA TYR A 598 30.70 -47.26 1.11
C TYR A 598 31.42 -47.05 -0.24
N PRO A 599 30.74 -46.53 -1.27
CA PRO A 599 31.17 -46.64 -2.65
C PRO A 599 32.33 -45.70 -2.98
N SER A 600 33.29 -46.22 -3.72
CA SER A 600 34.27 -45.47 -4.50
C SER A 600 33.58 -44.73 -5.64
N ASP A 601 33.66 -43.40 -5.65
CA ASP A 601 33.67 -42.64 -6.91
C ASP A 601 34.33 -41.26 -6.72
N GLY A 602 35.08 -40.83 -7.74
CA GLY A 602 35.54 -39.45 -7.90
C GLY A 602 36.93 -39.16 -7.32
N GLY A 603 37.95 -39.18 -8.20
CA GLY A 603 39.28 -38.69 -7.89
C GLY A 603 39.26 -37.28 -7.31
N ILE A 604 40.22 -37.01 -6.43
CA ILE A 604 40.57 -35.66 -6.01
C ILE A 604 41.19 -34.99 -7.25
N GLN A 605 40.33 -34.49 -8.13
CA GLN A 605 40.68 -33.34 -8.94
C GLN A 605 41.01 -32.23 -7.95
N GLN A 606 42.28 -31.85 -7.88
CA GLN A 606 42.61 -30.49 -7.49
C GLN A 606 41.78 -29.55 -8.37
N PRO A 607 40.87 -28.74 -7.83
CA PRO A 607 40.33 -27.63 -8.59
C PRO A 607 41.29 -26.46 -8.34
N ALA A 608 41.92 -26.00 -9.41
CA ALA A 608 42.38 -24.62 -9.53
C ALA A 608 41.23 -23.68 -9.09
N THR A 609 41.46 -22.51 -8.49
CA THR A 609 42.05 -21.32 -9.12
C THR A 609 42.09 -20.17 -8.09
N SER A 610 43.24 -19.51 -7.88
CA SER A 610 43.51 -18.10 -7.46
C SER A 610 42.66 -17.33 -6.40
N ALA A 611 41.37 -17.60 -6.21
CA ALA A 611 40.46 -16.85 -5.33
C ALA A 611 40.67 -17.17 -3.83
N SER A 612 40.99 -18.42 -3.49
CA SER A 612 41.38 -18.82 -2.13
C SER A 612 42.70 -18.17 -1.71
N ASP A 613 43.68 -18.12 -2.61
CA ASP A 613 44.99 -17.50 -2.35
C ASP A 613 44.87 -15.99 -2.20
N GLU A 614 44.02 -15.34 -3.00
CA GLU A 614 43.73 -13.90 -2.88
C GLU A 614 43.03 -13.57 -1.54
N PHE A 615 42.06 -14.38 -1.12
CA PHE A 615 41.38 -14.24 0.16
C PHE A 615 42.34 -14.41 1.35
N LEU A 616 43.17 -15.46 1.33
CA LEU A 616 44.19 -15.72 2.35
C LEU A 616 45.25 -14.61 2.38
N ARG A 617 45.67 -14.10 1.22
CA ARG A 617 46.61 -12.97 1.12
C ARG A 617 46.04 -11.67 1.69
N LYS A 618 44.73 -11.41 1.53
CA LYS A 618 44.07 -10.24 2.15
C LYS A 618 43.99 -10.39 3.66
N LEU A 619 43.65 -11.56 4.16
CA LEU A 619 43.65 -11.86 5.60
C LEU A 619 45.05 -11.67 6.20
N HIS A 620 46.11 -12.13 5.53
CA HIS A 620 47.49 -11.92 5.96
C HIS A 620 47.83 -10.42 6.13
N ILE A 621 47.56 -9.61 5.10
CA ILE A 621 47.88 -8.17 5.13
C ILE A 621 47.05 -7.43 6.20
N MET A 622 45.77 -7.79 6.39
CA MET A 622 44.88 -7.09 7.33
C MET A 622 45.19 -7.40 8.80
N TYR A 623 45.67 -8.60 9.12
CA TYR A 623 45.80 -9.07 10.50
C TYR A 623 47.26 -9.25 10.98
N MET A 624 48.25 -9.32 10.08
CA MET A 624 49.65 -9.60 10.45
C MET A 624 50.62 -8.44 10.18
N ASP A 625 50.42 -7.64 9.13
CA ASP A 625 51.35 -6.55 8.74
C ASP A 625 51.10 -5.22 9.48
N ALA A 626 50.00 -5.09 10.25
CA ALA A 626 49.66 -3.86 10.97
C ALA A 626 50.48 -3.64 12.28
N ASN A 627 51.28 -4.63 12.71
CA ASN A 627 52.06 -4.58 13.95
C ASN A 627 53.59 -4.53 13.74
N ALA A 628 54.08 -4.27 12.53
CA ALA A 628 55.49 -3.95 12.31
C ALA A 628 55.73 -2.46 12.61
N GLY A 629 55.67 -2.09 13.89
CA GLY A 629 56.24 -0.84 14.38
C GLY A 629 57.77 -0.93 14.38
N ASP A 630 58.43 0.18 14.03
CA ASP A 630 59.87 0.42 14.16
C ASP A 630 60.43 -0.17 15.46
N ASP A 631 61.34 -1.13 15.34
CA ASP A 631 62.40 -1.37 16.33
C ASP A 631 63.65 -1.80 15.55
N ASP A 632 64.63 -0.90 15.55
CA ASP A 632 65.96 -1.03 14.96
C ASP A 632 66.94 -1.67 15.96
N ASP A 633 67.91 -2.40 15.41
CA ASP A 633 69.16 -2.91 16.00
C ASP A 633 69.14 -3.91 17.19
N THR A 634 69.44 -5.20 16.92
CA THR A 634 70.75 -5.78 17.30
C THR A 634 71.06 -7.14 16.68
N ILE A 635 72.32 -7.28 16.26
CA ILE A 635 73.02 -8.38 15.59
C ILE A 635 73.15 -9.66 16.47
N SER A 636 72.95 -10.84 15.88
CA SER A 636 73.90 -11.96 16.07
C SER A 636 73.79 -13.02 14.95
N SER A 637 74.95 -13.34 14.42
CA SER A 637 75.32 -14.26 13.35
C SER A 637 75.25 -15.74 13.75
N GLN A 638 74.77 -16.63 12.87
CA GLN A 638 75.62 -17.57 12.11
C GLN A 638 74.80 -18.43 11.12
N PRO A 639 75.45 -18.90 10.03
CA PRO A 639 74.84 -19.55 8.89
C PRO A 639 74.89 -21.08 8.98
N GLU A 640 74.10 -21.77 8.15
CA GLU A 640 74.27 -23.12 7.57
C GLU A 640 72.87 -23.73 7.37
N SER A 641 72.55 -24.53 6.36
CA SER A 641 73.16 -24.94 5.11
C SER A 641 72.11 -25.84 4.44
N SER A 642 71.72 -25.60 3.19
CA SER A 642 71.45 -26.64 2.16
C SER A 642 70.56 -26.16 0.99
N SER A 643 71.21 -26.09 -0.18
CA SER A 643 70.78 -26.45 -1.55
C SER A 643 69.47 -25.98 -2.22
N TRP A 644 68.49 -25.34 -1.57
CA TRP A 644 67.25 -24.93 -2.25
C TRP A 644 67.23 -23.50 -2.85
N ALA A 645 68.31 -22.73 -2.64
CA ALA A 645 68.41 -21.32 -3.00
C ALA A 645 68.79 -21.03 -4.47
N SER A 646 68.97 -22.03 -5.34
CA SER A 646 69.50 -21.81 -6.71
C SER A 646 68.46 -21.64 -7.83
N SER A 647 67.15 -21.67 -7.56
CA SER A 647 66.16 -21.56 -8.66
C SER A 647 65.51 -20.18 -8.84
N ARG A 648 65.93 -19.13 -8.12
CA ARG A 648 65.34 -17.78 -8.27
C ARG A 648 66.35 -16.63 -8.15
N LEU A 649 67.20 -16.45 -9.17
CA LEU A 649 67.81 -15.16 -9.52
C LEU A 649 67.64 -14.97 -11.04
N ARG A 650 66.62 -14.20 -11.47
CA ARG A 650 66.65 -12.77 -11.89
C ARG A 650 66.81 -12.61 -13.42
N PRO A 651 66.25 -11.56 -14.05
CA PRO A 651 66.84 -10.22 -13.94
C PRO A 651 65.92 -9.17 -13.30
N MET A 652 66.53 -8.40 -12.40
CA MET A 652 66.18 -7.01 -12.17
C MET A 652 66.51 -6.20 -13.44
N SER A 653 65.67 -5.21 -13.74
CA SER A 653 66.15 -3.95 -14.29
C SER A 653 65.59 -2.82 -13.45
N ASP A 654 66.50 -1.98 -12.98
CA ASP A 654 66.31 -0.81 -12.15
C ASP A 654 65.26 0.16 -12.68
N THR A 655 64.35 0.60 -11.80
CA THR A 655 64.01 2.02 -11.65
C THR A 655 63.49 2.24 -10.23
N ALA A 656 64.11 3.19 -9.55
CA ALA A 656 63.75 3.66 -8.23
C ALA A 656 62.32 4.24 -8.21
N GLY A 657 61.57 3.93 -7.15
CA GLY A 657 60.33 4.61 -6.78
C GLY A 657 59.03 3.85 -7.09
N SER A 658 58.59 2.96 -6.19
CA SER A 658 57.16 2.63 -6.09
C SER A 658 56.82 1.97 -4.74
N GLY A 659 56.55 2.81 -3.75
CA GLY A 659 55.62 2.46 -2.66
C GLY A 659 54.15 2.58 -3.10
N ARG A 660 53.85 2.39 -4.39
CA ARG A 660 52.48 2.38 -4.92
C ARG A 660 51.93 0.97 -4.73
N ARG A 661 51.40 0.74 -3.54
CA ARG A 661 50.60 -0.43 -3.13
C ARG A 661 49.58 -0.75 -4.23
N ASP A 662 49.40 -2.02 -4.58
CA ASP A 662 48.44 -2.55 -5.58
C ASP A 662 47.07 -1.85 -5.45
N ALA A 663 46.84 -0.79 -6.24
CA ALA A 663 45.58 -0.07 -6.30
C ALA A 663 44.69 -0.72 -7.36
N ARG A 664 43.46 -1.05 -6.97
CA ARG A 664 42.46 -1.75 -7.78
C ARG A 664 41.26 -0.83 -8.00
N ARG A 665 40.72 -0.80 -9.22
CA ARG A 665 39.64 0.13 -9.59
C ARG A 665 38.29 -0.53 -9.39
N CYS A 666 37.42 0.10 -8.60
CA CYS A 666 36.06 -0.38 -8.36
C CYS A 666 35.18 -0.17 -9.60
N THR A 667 34.41 -1.18 -9.97
CA THR A 667 33.51 -1.15 -11.13
C THR A 667 32.27 -0.29 -10.89
N SER A 668 31.87 -0.10 -9.62
CA SER A 668 30.67 0.67 -9.26
C SER A 668 30.96 2.16 -9.12
N CYS A 669 31.90 2.56 -8.25
CA CYS A 669 32.22 3.96 -8.01
C CYS A 669 33.35 4.51 -8.90
N LEU A 670 34.01 3.64 -9.68
CA LEU A 670 35.11 3.98 -10.60
C LEU A 670 36.39 4.50 -9.93
N ASN A 671 36.44 4.55 -8.59
CA ASN A 671 37.59 4.99 -7.80
C ASN A 671 38.63 3.86 -7.61
N GLU A 672 39.87 4.26 -7.31
CA GLU A 672 40.95 3.35 -6.95
C GLU A 672 40.94 3.07 -5.44
N HIS A 673 41.10 1.81 -5.07
CA HIS A 673 41.10 1.33 -3.69
C HIS A 673 42.26 0.36 -3.46
N PRO A 674 42.78 0.26 -2.23
CA PRO A 674 43.76 -0.77 -1.88
C PRO A 674 43.26 -2.18 -2.21
N PHE A 675 44.16 -3.07 -2.65
CA PHE A 675 43.85 -4.48 -2.90
C PHE A 675 43.07 -5.17 -1.76
N THR A 676 43.36 -4.82 -0.51
CA THR A 676 42.69 -5.37 0.68
C THR A 676 41.25 -4.92 0.87
N SER A 677 40.80 -3.85 0.20
CA SER A 677 39.45 -3.30 0.31
C SER A 677 38.62 -3.46 -0.96
N VAL A 678 39.01 -4.40 -1.83
CA VAL A 678 38.31 -4.72 -3.07
C VAL A 678 37.96 -6.19 -3.13
N ALA A 679 36.70 -6.50 -3.36
CA ALA A 679 36.18 -7.84 -3.59
C ALA A 679 36.12 -8.15 -5.08
N ARG A 680 36.54 -9.36 -5.48
CA ARG A 680 36.42 -9.84 -6.86
C ARG A 680 35.21 -10.76 -6.97
N CYS A 681 34.27 -10.38 -7.84
CA CYS A 681 33.09 -11.18 -8.14
C CYS A 681 33.41 -12.37 -9.06
N PRO A 682 32.56 -13.41 -9.13
CA PRO A 682 32.76 -14.54 -10.05
C PRO A 682 32.84 -14.14 -11.53
N CYS A 683 32.20 -13.03 -11.88
CA CYS A 683 32.23 -12.38 -13.21
C CYS A 683 33.61 -11.75 -13.55
N GLY A 684 34.55 -11.69 -12.59
CA GLY A 684 35.86 -11.05 -12.72
C GLY A 684 35.89 -9.55 -12.35
N HIS A 685 34.72 -8.89 -12.21
CA HIS A 685 34.65 -7.49 -11.81
C HIS A 685 35.00 -7.27 -10.34
N GLU A 686 35.59 -6.12 -10.06
CA GLU A 686 36.08 -5.72 -8.75
C GLU A 686 35.19 -4.64 -8.13
N TYR A 687 34.81 -4.79 -6.86
CA TYR A 687 33.97 -3.87 -6.08
C TYR A 687 34.69 -3.48 -4.80
N CYS A 688 34.74 -2.20 -4.46
CA CYS A 688 35.22 -1.81 -3.13
C CYS A 688 34.26 -2.27 -2.02
N THR A 689 34.77 -2.40 -0.80
CA THR A 689 34.01 -2.82 0.39
C THR A 689 32.69 -2.05 0.52
N ASP A 690 32.71 -0.73 0.35
CA ASP A 690 31.52 0.12 0.52
C ASP A 690 30.48 -0.15 -0.56
N CYS A 691 30.88 -0.19 -1.83
CA CYS A 691 29.96 -0.45 -2.93
C CYS A 691 29.38 -1.87 -2.87
N LEU A 692 30.18 -2.85 -2.46
CA LEU A 692 29.72 -4.22 -2.26
C LEU A 692 28.71 -4.29 -1.11
N ARG A 693 28.99 -3.63 0.02
CA ARG A 693 28.09 -3.56 1.16
C ARG A 693 26.76 -2.92 0.79
N THR A 694 26.80 -1.77 0.11
CA THR A 694 25.59 -1.10 -0.40
C THR A 694 24.80 -2.01 -1.32
N LEU A 695 25.45 -2.78 -2.21
CA LEU A 695 24.77 -3.72 -3.09
C LEU A 695 24.02 -4.81 -2.29
N PHE A 696 24.62 -5.36 -1.24
CA PHE A 696 23.97 -6.33 -0.35
C PHE A 696 22.84 -5.69 0.46
N GLU A 697 23.03 -4.48 0.99
CA GLU A 697 21.99 -3.73 1.72
C GLU A 697 20.78 -3.42 0.85
N MET A 698 21.01 -2.98 -0.39
CA MET A 698 19.95 -2.71 -1.36
C MET A 698 19.19 -3.99 -1.73
N SER A 699 19.87 -5.13 -1.87
CA SER A 699 19.22 -6.41 -2.16
C SER A 699 18.31 -6.91 -1.02
N ILE A 700 18.57 -6.50 0.23
CA ILE A 700 17.75 -6.83 1.40
C ILE A 700 16.46 -5.99 1.47
N ILE A 701 16.47 -4.81 0.84
CA ILE A 701 15.36 -3.86 0.83
C ILE A 701 14.48 -4.09 -0.40
N ASP A 702 15.11 -4.28 -1.56
CA ASP A 702 14.46 -4.46 -2.85
C ASP A 702 14.56 -5.92 -3.33
N GLU A 703 13.43 -6.63 -3.32
CA GLU A 703 13.32 -8.02 -3.76
C GLU A 703 13.74 -8.21 -5.24
N SER A 704 13.61 -7.18 -6.10
CA SER A 704 14.04 -7.27 -7.50
C SER A 704 15.57 -7.33 -7.65
N LEU A 705 16.29 -6.78 -6.68
CA LEU A 705 17.75 -6.80 -6.61
C LEU A 705 18.27 -8.06 -5.88
N PHE A 706 17.38 -8.95 -5.43
CA PHE A 706 17.73 -10.17 -4.72
C PHE A 706 17.76 -11.41 -5.65
N PRO A 707 18.80 -12.26 -5.58
CA PRO A 707 20.07 -12.04 -4.91
C PRO A 707 20.92 -10.97 -5.61
N PRO A 708 21.89 -10.34 -4.91
CA PRO A 708 22.79 -9.36 -5.49
C PRO A 708 23.61 -10.00 -6.61
N ARG A 709 23.67 -9.33 -7.75
CA ARG A 709 24.23 -9.88 -9.00
C ARG A 709 25.27 -8.93 -9.61
N CYS A 710 26.38 -9.49 -10.08
CA CYS A 710 27.30 -8.86 -11.03
C CYS A 710 27.14 -9.53 -12.40
N CYS A 711 26.91 -8.77 -13.46
CA CYS A 711 26.80 -9.32 -14.82
C CYS A 711 25.80 -10.48 -14.93
N ARG A 712 24.69 -10.39 -14.17
CA ARG A 712 23.65 -11.42 -14.02
C ARG A 712 24.07 -12.69 -13.26
N THR A 713 25.31 -12.77 -12.79
CA THR A 713 25.78 -13.84 -11.92
C THR A 713 25.61 -13.46 -10.45
N PRO A 714 24.97 -14.27 -9.61
CA PRO A 714 24.85 -14.02 -8.18
C PRO A 714 26.22 -13.88 -7.52
N ILE A 715 26.36 -12.93 -6.60
CA ILE A 715 27.58 -12.73 -5.81
C ILE A 715 27.46 -13.58 -4.53
N PRO A 716 28.32 -14.59 -4.32
CA PRO A 716 28.21 -15.47 -3.15
C PRO A 716 28.48 -14.71 -1.84
N VAL A 717 27.54 -14.76 -0.89
CA VAL A 717 27.67 -14.08 0.41
C VAL A 717 28.85 -14.63 1.22
N ASP A 718 29.09 -15.94 1.16
CA ASP A 718 30.08 -16.62 1.99
C ASP A 718 31.53 -16.31 1.56
N GLU A 719 31.77 -16.16 0.25
CA GLU A 719 33.09 -15.79 -0.30
C GLU A 719 33.46 -14.33 -0.03
N ASN A 720 32.48 -13.49 0.33
CA ASN A 720 32.64 -12.04 0.51
C ASN A 720 32.52 -11.59 1.97
N ARG A 721 32.51 -12.53 2.93
CA ARG A 721 32.30 -12.24 4.36
C ARG A 721 33.32 -11.29 4.97
N ILE A 722 34.55 -11.24 4.48
CA ILE A 722 35.57 -10.29 4.98
C ILE A 722 35.24 -8.83 4.68
N PHE A 723 34.36 -8.57 3.71
CA PHE A 723 33.92 -7.24 3.31
C PHE A 723 32.53 -6.87 3.88
N LEU A 724 31.81 -7.85 4.43
CA LEU A 724 30.44 -7.71 4.92
C LEU A 724 30.41 -7.86 6.46
N THR A 725 29.58 -7.06 7.14
CA THR A 725 29.42 -7.20 8.59
C THR A 725 28.63 -8.48 8.93
N ALA A 726 28.90 -9.08 10.08
CA ALA A 726 28.16 -10.26 10.54
C ALA A 726 26.64 -9.98 10.66
N GLU A 727 26.27 -8.76 11.06
CA GLU A 727 24.89 -8.29 11.08
C GLU A 727 24.26 -8.29 9.68
N LEU A 728 24.95 -7.74 8.68
CA LEU A 728 24.46 -7.69 7.31
C LEU A 728 24.28 -9.09 6.71
N VAL A 729 25.23 -10.00 6.95
CA VAL A 729 25.12 -11.40 6.53
C VAL A 729 23.92 -12.09 7.20
N GLY A 730 23.69 -11.85 8.49
CA GLY A 730 22.52 -12.38 9.21
C GLY A 730 21.20 -11.88 8.63
N ARG A 731 21.10 -10.57 8.38
CA ARG A 731 19.92 -9.94 7.76
C ARG A 731 19.69 -10.45 6.33
N PHE A 732 20.75 -10.62 5.55
CA PHE A 732 20.70 -11.17 4.19
C PHE A 732 20.07 -12.57 4.18
N ARG A 733 20.58 -13.48 5.01
CA ARG A 733 20.06 -14.86 5.11
C ARG A 733 18.61 -14.92 5.60
N ALA A 734 18.21 -14.03 6.51
CA ALA A 734 16.82 -13.94 6.94
C ALA A 734 15.88 -13.53 5.78
N ARG A 735 16.31 -12.59 4.94
CA ARG A 735 15.56 -12.16 3.75
C ARG A 735 15.55 -13.20 2.64
N GLU A 736 16.62 -13.99 2.50
CA GLU A 736 16.68 -15.10 1.55
C GLU A 736 15.54 -16.10 1.74
N VAL A 737 15.27 -16.48 2.99
CA VAL A 737 14.15 -17.37 3.35
C VAL A 737 12.81 -16.69 3.09
N GLU A 738 12.68 -15.40 3.42
CA GLU A 738 11.46 -14.64 3.21
C GLU A 738 11.10 -14.48 1.73
N PHE A 739 12.07 -14.09 0.89
CA PHE A 739 11.86 -13.84 -0.54
C PHE A 739 11.69 -15.13 -1.34
N SER A 740 12.29 -16.24 -0.90
CA SER A 740 12.04 -17.55 -1.51
C SER A 740 10.69 -18.17 -1.12
N THR A 741 9.97 -17.60 -0.15
CA THR A 741 8.65 -18.09 0.27
C THR A 741 7.54 -17.49 -0.59
N ALA A 742 6.78 -18.34 -1.30
CA ALA A 742 5.72 -17.88 -2.19
C ALA A 742 4.51 -17.25 -1.45
N ASN A 743 4.02 -17.89 -0.39
CA ASN A 743 2.86 -17.42 0.40
C ASN A 743 3.30 -16.82 1.74
N LYS A 744 3.98 -15.68 1.68
CA LYS A 744 4.56 -15.01 2.85
C LYS A 744 3.48 -14.71 3.89
N THR A 745 3.76 -15.01 5.16
CA THR A 745 2.87 -14.70 6.28
C THR A 745 3.63 -13.89 7.31
N TYR A 746 3.08 -12.73 7.67
CA TYR A 746 3.67 -11.82 8.64
C TYR A 746 2.85 -11.83 9.93
N CYS A 747 3.50 -11.48 11.05
CA CYS A 747 2.79 -11.29 12.30
C CYS A 747 1.79 -10.14 12.20
N HIS A 748 0.52 -10.36 12.58
CA HIS A 748 -0.53 -9.33 12.58
C HIS A 748 -0.33 -8.25 13.65
N GLY A 749 0.58 -8.47 14.61
CA GLY A 749 0.81 -7.54 15.69
C GLY A 749 1.29 -6.18 15.15
N PRO A 750 0.64 -5.06 15.49
CA PRO A 750 0.86 -3.75 14.85
C PRO A 750 2.31 -3.25 14.95
N TRP A 751 3.03 -3.65 16.00
CA TRP A 751 4.41 -3.26 16.28
C TRP A 751 5.45 -4.36 15.96
N CYS A 752 5.02 -5.52 15.46
CA CYS A 752 5.90 -6.67 15.27
C CYS A 752 6.23 -6.93 13.79
N SER A 753 5.20 -7.14 12.95
CA SER A 753 5.29 -7.35 11.50
C SER A 753 6.38 -8.32 11.01
N GLN A 754 6.85 -9.21 11.89
CA GLN A 754 7.93 -10.14 11.60
C GLN A 754 7.44 -11.20 10.60
N PHE A 755 8.22 -11.50 9.58
CA PHE A 755 7.98 -12.66 8.71
C PHE A 755 7.95 -13.95 9.55
N ILE A 756 6.95 -14.80 9.32
CA ILE A 756 6.76 -16.08 10.00
C ILE A 756 7.05 -17.21 9.00
N PRO A 757 8.17 -17.93 9.16
CA PRO A 757 8.49 -19.09 8.31
C PRO A 757 7.42 -20.18 8.40
N GLU A 758 7.26 -20.97 7.33
CA GLU A 758 6.27 -22.05 7.21
C GLU A 758 6.37 -23.08 8.35
N ALA A 759 7.56 -23.31 8.89
CA ALA A 759 7.79 -24.18 10.04
C ALA A 759 6.96 -23.80 11.29
N PHE A 760 6.48 -22.55 11.37
CA PHE A 760 5.67 -22.03 12.48
C PHE A 760 4.20 -21.83 12.11
N ILE A 761 3.75 -22.45 11.00
CA ILE A 761 2.36 -22.42 10.53
C ILE A 761 1.72 -23.79 10.75
N LYS A 762 0.58 -23.83 11.44
CA LYS A 762 -0.22 -25.06 11.64
C LYS A 762 -1.71 -24.74 11.52
N ASN A 763 -2.45 -25.53 10.75
CA ASN A 763 -3.91 -25.40 10.54
C ASN A 763 -4.32 -23.96 10.18
N ASP A 764 -3.65 -23.36 9.18
CA ASP A 764 -3.90 -21.99 8.74
C ASP A 764 -3.70 -20.90 9.81
N VAL A 765 -2.95 -21.23 10.87
CA VAL A 765 -2.55 -20.29 11.92
C VAL A 765 -1.02 -20.25 12.03
N ALA A 766 -0.46 -19.06 11.81
CA ALA A 766 0.96 -18.76 11.94
C ALA A 766 1.27 -18.22 13.34
N VAL A 767 2.29 -18.77 14.01
CA VAL A 767 2.70 -18.33 15.36
C VAL A 767 4.00 -17.54 15.27
N CYS A 768 3.95 -16.25 15.65
CA CYS A 768 5.12 -15.38 15.63
C CYS A 768 6.14 -15.76 16.70
N GLN A 769 7.41 -15.93 16.32
CA GLN A 769 8.47 -16.28 17.27
C GLN A 769 8.96 -15.10 18.11
N ARG A 770 8.75 -13.85 17.64
CA ARG A 770 9.16 -12.65 18.37
C ARG A 770 8.17 -12.27 19.48
N CYS A 771 6.88 -12.26 19.18
CA CYS A 771 5.85 -11.77 20.12
C CYS A 771 4.79 -12.82 20.49
N ARG A 772 4.94 -14.08 20.03
CA ARG A 772 4.03 -15.22 20.31
C ARG A 772 2.58 -15.05 19.83
N LYS A 773 2.24 -13.96 19.14
CA LYS A 773 0.91 -13.72 18.56
C LYS A 773 0.60 -14.70 17.42
N ARG A 774 -0.69 -15.03 17.28
CA ARG A 774 -1.25 -16.01 16.33
C ARG A 774 -1.97 -15.28 15.20
N THR A 775 -1.54 -15.49 13.96
CA THR A 775 -2.07 -14.85 12.75
C THR A 775 -2.78 -15.86 11.86
N CYS A 776 -3.95 -15.54 11.34
CA CYS A 776 -4.60 -16.33 10.30
C CYS A 776 -3.82 -16.22 8.98
N THR A 777 -3.46 -17.34 8.35
CA THR A 777 -2.71 -17.33 7.08
C THR A 777 -3.54 -16.86 5.90
N MET A 778 -4.88 -16.86 6.01
CA MET A 778 -5.78 -16.46 4.92
C MET A 778 -6.03 -14.94 4.90
N CYS A 779 -6.55 -14.35 5.99
CA CYS A 779 -6.79 -12.91 6.06
C CYS A 779 -5.58 -12.09 6.54
N LYS A 780 -4.51 -12.75 7.00
CA LYS A 780 -3.32 -12.12 7.61
C LYS A 780 -3.60 -11.28 8.87
N GLU A 781 -4.81 -11.38 9.42
CA GLU A 781 -5.24 -10.76 10.68
C GLU A 781 -5.07 -11.69 11.89
N ALA A 782 -5.48 -11.23 13.07
CA ALA A 782 -5.53 -12.06 14.27
C ALA A 782 -6.33 -13.36 14.05
N GLU A 783 -5.90 -14.45 14.69
CA GLU A 783 -6.62 -15.73 14.66
C GLU A 783 -8.10 -15.57 15.07
N HIS A 784 -9.02 -15.98 14.21
CA HIS A 784 -10.45 -16.07 14.49
C HIS A 784 -10.79 -17.50 14.96
N ARG A 785 -11.26 -17.65 16.20
CA ARG A 785 -11.56 -18.98 16.78
C ARG A 785 -12.95 -19.45 16.36
N GLY A 786 -13.02 -20.49 15.53
CA GLY A 786 -14.26 -21.27 15.29
C GLY A 786 -15.26 -20.68 14.28
N GLU A 787 -14.93 -19.54 13.66
CA GLU A 787 -15.72 -18.93 12.59
C GLU A 787 -14.96 -18.99 11.26
N ASP A 788 -15.68 -19.11 10.14
CA ASP A 788 -15.10 -19.05 8.80
C ASP A 788 -14.42 -17.69 8.57
N CYS A 789 -13.28 -17.67 7.87
CA CYS A 789 -12.56 -16.43 7.61
C CYS A 789 -13.44 -15.44 6.82
N PRO A 790 -13.69 -14.21 7.33
CA PRO A 790 -14.57 -13.25 6.68
C PRO A 790 -14.05 -12.77 5.32
N GLN A 791 -12.75 -12.92 5.05
CA GLN A 791 -12.10 -12.53 3.80
C GLN A 791 -11.87 -13.71 2.83
N ASP A 792 -12.40 -14.90 3.13
CA ASP A 792 -12.39 -16.01 2.17
C ASP A 792 -13.44 -15.75 1.07
N ILE A 793 -12.98 -15.18 -0.05
CA ILE A 793 -13.78 -14.84 -1.22
C ILE A 793 -14.57 -16.06 -1.74
N GLY A 794 -13.98 -17.26 -1.67
CA GLY A 794 -14.62 -18.50 -2.12
C GLY A 794 -15.80 -18.87 -1.23
N THR A 795 -15.59 -18.85 0.08
CA THR A 795 -16.66 -19.10 1.05
C THR A 795 -17.75 -18.04 0.98
N GLN A 796 -17.40 -16.76 0.87
CA GLN A 796 -18.37 -15.66 0.73
C GLN A 796 -19.18 -15.72 -0.57
N ALA A 797 -18.58 -16.18 -1.67
CA ALA A 797 -19.32 -16.40 -2.93
C ALA A 797 -20.35 -17.53 -2.79
N VAL A 798 -19.99 -18.63 -2.13
CA VAL A 798 -20.90 -19.76 -1.87
C VAL A 798 -22.04 -19.36 -0.94
N LEU A 799 -21.76 -18.55 0.09
CA LEU A 799 -22.78 -18.06 1.03
C LEU A 799 -23.77 -17.09 0.36
N ARG A 800 -23.29 -16.16 -0.48
CA ARG A 800 -24.17 -15.29 -1.28
C ARG A 800 -25.03 -16.08 -2.26
N MET A 801 -24.46 -17.10 -2.90
CA MET A 801 -25.22 -18.00 -3.78
C MET A 801 -26.28 -18.78 -2.99
N ALA A 802 -25.95 -19.21 -1.77
CA ALA A 802 -26.90 -19.89 -0.89
C ALA A 802 -28.07 -18.97 -0.51
N GLU A 803 -27.81 -17.70 -0.17
CA GLU A 803 -28.85 -16.72 0.12
C GLU A 803 -29.77 -16.46 -1.09
N LEU A 804 -29.20 -16.23 -2.27
CA LEU A 804 -29.96 -15.98 -3.50
C LEU A 804 -30.86 -17.14 -3.90
N ASN A 805 -30.42 -18.38 -3.67
CA ASN A 805 -31.16 -19.60 -4.00
C ASN A 805 -31.94 -20.18 -2.81
N GLN A 806 -31.98 -19.48 -1.67
CA GLN A 806 -32.60 -19.95 -0.42
C GLN A 806 -32.11 -21.34 0.03
N TRP A 807 -30.82 -21.62 -0.17
CA TRP A 807 -30.15 -22.81 0.35
C TRP A 807 -29.79 -22.61 1.82
N GLN A 808 -29.89 -23.70 2.59
CA GLN A 808 -29.70 -23.64 4.04
C GLN A 808 -28.34 -24.18 4.47
N ARG A 809 -27.78 -23.70 5.58
CA ARG A 809 -26.57 -24.28 6.19
C ARG A 809 -26.92 -25.28 7.28
N CYS A 810 -26.19 -26.38 7.33
CA CYS A 810 -26.22 -27.27 8.48
C CYS A 810 -25.62 -26.56 9.70
N THR A 811 -26.37 -26.46 10.79
CA THR A 811 -25.94 -25.80 12.04
C THR A 811 -24.84 -26.54 12.80
N THR A 812 -24.51 -27.77 12.42
CA THR A 812 -23.47 -28.59 13.06
C THR A 812 -22.16 -28.59 12.28
N CYS A 813 -22.19 -28.68 10.96
CA CYS A 813 -20.98 -28.78 10.13
C CYS A 813 -20.86 -27.66 9.08
N SER A 814 -21.75 -26.66 9.14
CA SER A 814 -21.72 -25.44 8.32
C SER A 814 -21.79 -25.64 6.81
N ARG A 815 -22.06 -26.86 6.34
CA ARG A 815 -22.20 -27.22 4.92
C ARG A 815 -23.52 -26.69 4.37
N VAL A 816 -23.47 -26.05 3.21
CA VAL A 816 -24.67 -25.59 2.47
C VAL A 816 -25.40 -26.80 1.89
N VAL A 817 -26.71 -26.80 1.99
CA VAL A 817 -27.62 -27.82 1.49
C VAL A 817 -28.71 -27.18 0.63
N GLU A 818 -29.00 -27.82 -0.48
CA GLU A 818 -30.12 -27.50 -1.38
C GLU A 818 -31.26 -28.51 -1.16
N LEU A 819 -32.51 -28.06 -1.21
CA LEU A 819 -33.69 -28.92 -1.16
C LEU A 819 -34.47 -28.84 -2.48
N ASP A 820 -34.14 -29.76 -3.39
CA ASP A 820 -34.77 -29.90 -4.71
C ASP A 820 -36.24 -30.36 -4.61
N HIS A 821 -36.52 -31.42 -3.83
CA HIS A 821 -37.87 -31.95 -3.62
C HIS A 821 -38.02 -32.60 -2.24
N GLY A 822 -39.25 -32.71 -1.73
CA GLY A 822 -39.56 -33.36 -0.44
C GLY A 822 -40.07 -32.39 0.64
N CYS A 823 -40.16 -32.87 1.89
CA CYS A 823 -40.55 -32.04 3.03
C CYS A 823 -39.37 -31.20 3.55
N ASN A 824 -39.65 -30.18 4.36
CA ASN A 824 -38.65 -29.31 4.99
C ASN A 824 -37.78 -30.00 6.07
N HIS A 825 -37.90 -31.32 6.23
CA HIS A 825 -37.01 -32.14 7.06
C HIS A 825 -35.73 -32.45 6.28
N MET A 826 -34.60 -31.92 6.73
CA MET A 826 -33.30 -32.20 6.16
C MET A 826 -32.47 -33.09 7.08
N THR A 827 -31.70 -34.02 6.48
CA THR A 827 -30.67 -34.80 7.18
C THR A 827 -29.33 -34.55 6.50
N CYS A 828 -28.39 -33.90 7.20
CA CYS A 828 -27.06 -33.64 6.66
C CYS A 828 -26.23 -34.92 6.58
N ARG A 829 -25.19 -34.92 5.76
CA ARG A 829 -24.17 -35.99 5.72
C ARG A 829 -23.44 -36.19 7.05
N CYS A 830 -23.39 -35.18 7.91
CA CYS A 830 -22.85 -35.29 9.27
C CYS A 830 -23.83 -35.95 10.27
N GLY A 831 -25.04 -36.32 9.83
CA GLY A 831 -26.08 -36.94 10.65
C GLY A 831 -27.03 -35.95 11.35
N ALA A 832 -26.76 -34.65 11.29
CA ALA A 832 -27.63 -33.63 11.88
C ALA A 832 -28.98 -33.53 11.14
N GLN A 833 -30.08 -33.51 11.88
CA GLN A 833 -31.44 -33.33 11.35
C GLN A 833 -31.97 -31.94 11.69
N PHE A 834 -32.40 -31.17 10.68
CA PHE A 834 -32.80 -29.78 10.83
C PHE A 834 -33.90 -29.36 9.86
N CYS A 835 -34.54 -28.23 10.14
CA CYS A 835 -35.55 -27.61 9.28
C CYS A 835 -34.87 -26.82 8.16
N TYR A 836 -35.28 -27.04 6.90
CA TYR A 836 -34.74 -26.33 5.75
C TYR A 836 -35.06 -24.82 5.78
N ILE A 837 -36.24 -24.44 6.26
CA ILE A 837 -36.67 -23.03 6.29
C ILE A 837 -35.83 -22.21 7.26
N CYS A 838 -35.64 -22.69 8.49
CA CYS A 838 -35.05 -21.89 9.57
C CYS A 838 -33.72 -22.42 10.13
N GLY A 839 -33.23 -23.57 9.68
CA GLY A 839 -31.99 -24.17 10.18
C GLY A 839 -32.06 -24.80 11.58
N ALA A 840 -33.18 -24.62 12.30
CA ALA A 840 -33.37 -25.16 13.64
C ALA A 840 -33.40 -26.70 13.65
N LYS A 841 -33.06 -27.30 14.80
CA LYS A 841 -33.13 -28.76 14.99
C LYS A 841 -34.54 -29.27 14.62
N TRP A 842 -34.61 -30.42 13.94
CA TRP A 842 -35.89 -30.91 13.43
C TRP A 842 -36.92 -31.07 14.57
N LYS A 843 -38.17 -30.64 14.31
CA LYS A 843 -39.30 -30.55 15.27
C LYS A 843 -39.15 -29.56 16.43
N THR A 844 -38.22 -28.60 16.37
CA THR A 844 -38.14 -27.51 17.35
C THR A 844 -38.68 -26.17 16.85
N CYS A 845 -39.30 -26.14 15.66
CA CYS A 845 -39.86 -24.94 15.03
C CYS A 845 -41.31 -25.17 14.59
N GLY A 846 -42.09 -24.09 14.47
CA GLY A 846 -43.46 -24.10 13.93
C GLY A 846 -43.55 -23.93 12.41
N CYS A 847 -42.46 -24.13 11.68
CA CYS A 847 -42.43 -24.00 10.22
C CYS A 847 -43.27 -25.08 9.53
N ASP A 848 -43.87 -24.74 8.39
CA ASP A 848 -44.64 -25.68 7.58
C ASP A 848 -43.81 -26.90 7.18
N GLN A 849 -44.48 -28.04 7.12
CA GLN A 849 -43.81 -29.32 6.85
C GLN A 849 -43.33 -29.44 5.40
N TRP A 850 -43.99 -28.78 4.46
CA TRP A 850 -43.60 -28.71 3.04
C TRP A 850 -44.10 -27.39 2.44
N ALA A 851 -43.47 -26.96 1.34
CA ALA A 851 -44.03 -25.90 0.49
C ALA A 851 -45.00 -26.53 -0.51
N GLU A 852 -46.23 -26.02 -0.59
CA GLU A 852 -47.30 -26.57 -1.43
C GLU A 852 -46.90 -26.60 -2.92
N GLU A 853 -46.22 -25.55 -3.39
CA GLU A 853 -45.70 -25.46 -4.76
C GLU A 853 -44.73 -26.60 -5.12
N ARG A 854 -43.80 -26.94 -4.22
CA ARG A 854 -42.84 -28.05 -4.45
C ARG A 854 -43.52 -29.41 -4.43
N LEU A 855 -44.57 -29.57 -3.61
CA LEU A 855 -45.36 -30.78 -3.57
C LEU A 855 -46.12 -30.99 -4.89
N ILE A 856 -46.73 -29.92 -5.42
CA ILE A 856 -47.47 -29.95 -6.70
C ILE A 856 -46.51 -30.18 -7.87
N SER A 857 -45.42 -29.41 -7.96
CA SER A 857 -44.40 -29.57 -9.02
C SER A 857 -43.84 -31.00 -9.07
N ARG A 858 -43.58 -31.60 -7.90
CA ARG A 858 -43.16 -33.00 -7.82
C ARG A 858 -44.24 -33.97 -8.29
N ALA A 859 -45.50 -33.72 -7.92
CA ALA A 859 -46.63 -34.53 -8.36
C ALA A 859 -46.83 -34.46 -9.88
N GLU A 860 -46.67 -33.29 -10.50
CA GLU A 860 -46.68 -33.10 -11.95
C GLU A 860 -45.57 -33.90 -12.62
N THR A 861 -44.34 -33.83 -12.10
CA THR A 861 -43.21 -34.61 -12.59
C THR A 861 -43.51 -36.11 -12.57
N ILE A 862 -44.08 -36.64 -11.49
CA ILE A 862 -44.43 -38.05 -11.36
C ILE A 862 -45.53 -38.44 -12.36
N VAL A 863 -46.55 -37.61 -12.52
CA VAL A 863 -47.67 -37.88 -13.45
C VAL A 863 -47.20 -37.81 -14.91
N GLY A 864 -46.32 -36.87 -15.23
CA GLY A 864 -45.75 -36.62 -16.56
C GLY A 864 -44.78 -37.70 -17.06
N ARG A 865 -44.24 -38.55 -16.17
CA ARG A 865 -43.46 -39.74 -16.57
C ARG A 865 -44.29 -40.77 -17.35
N HIS A 866 -45.60 -40.72 -17.22
CA HIS A 866 -46.53 -41.54 -17.98
C HIS A 866 -47.14 -40.67 -19.08
N ALA A 867 -47.27 -41.23 -20.30
CA ALA A 867 -47.72 -40.52 -21.51
C ALA A 867 -48.81 -39.46 -21.23
N PRO A 868 -48.72 -38.28 -21.86
CA PRO A 868 -49.60 -37.15 -21.57
C PRO A 868 -51.06 -37.58 -21.69
N ALA A 869 -51.85 -37.28 -20.67
CA ALA A 869 -53.29 -37.56 -20.72
C ALA A 869 -53.92 -36.64 -21.77
N LEU A 870 -54.69 -37.21 -22.71
CA LEU A 870 -55.38 -36.46 -23.77
C LEU A 870 -56.45 -35.47 -23.23
N ASN A 871 -56.78 -35.54 -21.93
CA ASN A 871 -57.77 -34.69 -21.27
C ASN A 871 -57.13 -33.94 -20.06
N PRO A 872 -57.14 -32.58 -20.05
CA PRO A 872 -56.61 -31.75 -18.96
C PRO A 872 -57.23 -31.99 -17.58
N GLU A 873 -58.54 -32.20 -17.49
CA GLU A 873 -59.21 -32.43 -16.18
C GLU A 873 -58.78 -33.76 -15.55
N HIS A 874 -58.60 -34.79 -16.40
CA HIS A 874 -58.11 -36.08 -15.95
C HIS A 874 -56.63 -36.00 -15.51
N HIS A 875 -55.83 -35.15 -16.15
CA HIS A 875 -54.46 -34.88 -15.72
C HIS A 875 -54.43 -34.21 -14.34
N ALA A 876 -55.21 -33.15 -14.14
CA ALA A 876 -55.30 -32.43 -12.87
C ALA A 876 -55.69 -33.35 -11.69
N ARG A 877 -56.70 -34.21 -11.87
CA ARG A 877 -57.09 -35.20 -10.83
C ARG A 877 -55.98 -36.19 -10.50
N ARG A 878 -55.15 -36.57 -11.47
CA ARG A 878 -53.99 -37.45 -11.26
C ARG A 878 -52.87 -36.75 -10.50
N VAL A 879 -52.60 -35.47 -10.81
CA VAL A 879 -51.62 -34.64 -10.11
C VAL A 879 -52.04 -34.46 -8.66
N GLU A 880 -53.30 -34.11 -8.40
CA GLU A 880 -53.82 -33.95 -7.04
C GLU A 880 -53.73 -35.24 -6.22
N ARG A 881 -54.06 -36.40 -6.82
CA ARG A 881 -53.89 -37.71 -6.17
C ARG A 881 -52.43 -38.00 -5.84
N ALA A 882 -51.51 -37.68 -6.76
CA ALA A 882 -50.08 -37.87 -6.55
C ALA A 882 -49.54 -36.94 -5.45
N ALA A 883 -49.99 -35.69 -5.39
CA ALA A 883 -49.63 -34.73 -4.33
C ALA A 883 -50.10 -35.22 -2.95
N ARG A 884 -51.35 -35.71 -2.82
CA ARG A 884 -51.85 -36.30 -1.57
C ARG A 884 -51.05 -37.53 -1.15
N GLN A 885 -50.65 -38.37 -2.10
CA GLN A 885 -49.83 -39.56 -1.82
C GLN A 885 -48.42 -39.17 -1.35
N LEU A 886 -47.81 -38.16 -1.95
CA LEU A 886 -46.52 -37.63 -1.51
C LEU A 886 -46.61 -37.02 -0.11
N ALA A 887 -47.65 -36.24 0.18
CA ALA A 887 -47.89 -35.68 1.50
C ALA A 887 -48.08 -36.77 2.56
N ALA A 888 -48.86 -37.81 2.28
CA ALA A 888 -49.08 -38.92 3.22
C ALA A 888 -47.84 -39.79 3.47
N HIS A 889 -46.84 -39.75 2.57
CA HIS A 889 -45.64 -40.58 2.63
C HIS A 889 -44.34 -39.76 2.60
N HIS A 890 -44.37 -38.55 3.15
CA HIS A 890 -43.21 -37.64 3.14
C HIS A 890 -42.01 -38.19 3.93
N GLN A 891 -42.22 -39.12 4.88
CA GLN A 891 -41.20 -39.89 5.62
C GLN A 891 -41.09 -41.32 5.08
N CYS A 892 -40.84 -41.46 3.78
CA CYS A 892 -40.75 -42.79 3.17
C CYS A 892 -39.44 -43.50 3.57
N GLU A 893 -39.56 -44.71 4.15
CA GLU A 893 -38.41 -45.58 4.49
C GLU A 893 -37.91 -46.45 3.32
N HIS A 894 -38.45 -46.23 2.11
CA HIS A 894 -38.00 -46.91 0.89
C HIS A 894 -37.96 -48.45 0.94
N SER A 895 -38.87 -49.09 1.68
CA SER A 895 -38.87 -50.55 1.88
C SER A 895 -39.26 -51.37 0.64
N THR A 896 -39.98 -50.78 -0.33
CA THR A 896 -40.52 -51.50 -1.51
C THR A 896 -40.20 -50.78 -2.81
N TRP A 897 -39.60 -51.50 -3.77
CA TRP A 897 -39.13 -50.98 -5.05
C TRP A 897 -39.69 -51.78 -6.24
N ARG A 898 -39.91 -51.10 -7.37
CA ARG A 898 -40.33 -51.70 -8.65
C ARG A 898 -39.28 -51.39 -9.72
N THR A 899 -38.90 -52.38 -10.52
CA THR A 899 -37.95 -52.17 -11.63
C THR A 899 -38.67 -51.60 -12.85
N ARG A 900 -38.14 -50.53 -13.43
CA ARG A 900 -38.58 -49.93 -14.70
C ARG A 900 -37.53 -50.15 -15.76
N LYS A 901 -37.92 -50.68 -16.93
CA LYS A 901 -37.03 -50.87 -18.08
C LYS A 901 -37.00 -49.60 -18.94
N GLY A 902 -35.89 -49.38 -19.64
CA GLY A 902 -35.66 -48.24 -20.53
C GLY A 902 -34.77 -47.15 -19.93
N PRO A 903 -34.41 -46.15 -20.75
CA PRO A 903 -33.52 -45.07 -20.33
C PRO A 903 -34.21 -44.15 -19.33
N ASN A 904 -33.64 -44.02 -18.14
CA ASN A 904 -34.12 -43.13 -17.08
C ASN A 904 -32.94 -42.48 -16.36
N ARG A 905 -33.14 -41.33 -15.73
CA ARG A 905 -32.10 -40.65 -14.94
C ARG A 905 -32.31 -40.92 -13.46
N CYS A 906 -31.23 -41.28 -12.75
CA CYS A 906 -31.25 -41.41 -11.29
C CYS A 906 -31.53 -40.04 -10.65
N GLU A 907 -32.46 -39.97 -9.72
CA GLU A 907 -32.81 -38.71 -9.05
C GLU A 907 -31.90 -38.39 -7.87
N GLU A 908 -31.00 -39.32 -7.52
CA GLU A 908 -30.09 -39.19 -6.38
C GLU A 908 -28.62 -38.96 -6.79
N CYS A 909 -28.15 -39.63 -7.85
CA CYS A 909 -26.82 -39.38 -8.42
C CYS A 909 -26.86 -38.67 -9.77
N HIS A 910 -28.04 -38.39 -10.32
CA HIS A 910 -28.22 -37.70 -11.59
C HIS A 910 -27.64 -38.39 -12.83
N GLU A 911 -27.13 -39.61 -12.69
CA GLU A 911 -26.63 -40.41 -13.80
C GLU A 911 -27.76 -41.01 -14.63
N SER A 912 -27.62 -40.92 -15.95
CA SER A 912 -28.49 -41.60 -16.90
C SER A 912 -28.21 -43.10 -16.89
N LYS A 913 -29.26 -43.89 -16.66
CA LYS A 913 -29.23 -45.36 -16.68
C LYS A 913 -29.99 -45.84 -17.92
N PRO A 914 -29.31 -46.39 -18.94
CA PRO A 914 -29.90 -46.67 -20.25
C PRO A 914 -30.85 -47.88 -20.25
N HIS A 915 -30.71 -48.81 -19.30
CA HIS A 915 -31.41 -50.10 -19.34
C HIS A 915 -32.56 -50.21 -18.34
N PHE A 916 -32.35 -49.79 -17.09
CA PHE A 916 -33.36 -49.88 -16.05
C PHE A 916 -33.09 -48.93 -14.88
N ILE A 917 -34.14 -48.66 -14.10
CA ILE A 917 -34.08 -47.91 -12.84
C ILE A 917 -35.03 -48.52 -11.80
N TYR A 918 -34.80 -48.26 -10.51
CA TYR A 918 -35.72 -48.66 -9.44
C TYR A 918 -36.63 -47.50 -9.06
N GLU A 919 -37.95 -47.74 -9.04
CA GLU A 919 -38.95 -46.79 -8.58
C GLU A 919 -39.51 -47.22 -7.22
N CYS A 920 -39.44 -46.35 -6.21
CA CYS A 920 -40.05 -46.64 -4.92
C CYS A 920 -41.58 -46.71 -5.04
N ALA A 921 -42.21 -47.74 -4.49
CA ALA A 921 -43.66 -47.92 -4.60
C ALA A 921 -44.48 -46.86 -3.81
N ARG A 922 -43.87 -46.22 -2.80
CA ARG A 922 -44.52 -45.23 -1.93
C ARG A 922 -44.31 -43.81 -2.43
N CYS A 923 -43.06 -43.32 -2.43
CA CYS A 923 -42.72 -41.94 -2.81
C CYS A 923 -42.37 -41.75 -4.29
N ARG A 924 -42.35 -42.83 -5.08
CA ARG A 924 -42.10 -42.80 -6.54
C ARG A 924 -40.73 -42.25 -6.96
N ILE A 925 -39.76 -42.15 -6.05
CA ILE A 925 -38.38 -41.77 -6.42
C ILE A 925 -37.76 -42.81 -7.37
N HIS A 926 -37.01 -42.34 -8.37
CA HIS A 926 -36.22 -43.16 -9.27
C HIS A 926 -34.75 -43.20 -8.81
N ALA A 927 -34.27 -44.36 -8.36
CA ALA A 927 -32.90 -44.56 -7.91
C ALA A 927 -32.18 -45.62 -8.75
N CYS A 928 -30.92 -45.38 -9.08
CA CYS A 928 -30.06 -46.42 -9.64
C CYS A 928 -29.79 -47.52 -8.61
N ARG A 929 -29.20 -48.63 -9.07
CA ARG A 929 -28.85 -49.75 -8.19
C ARG A 929 -28.00 -49.28 -7.00
N ASP A 930 -26.96 -48.49 -7.26
CA ASP A 930 -25.99 -48.12 -6.25
C ASP A 930 -26.58 -47.15 -5.23
N CYS A 931 -27.35 -46.15 -5.67
CA CYS A 931 -28.07 -45.25 -4.76
C CYS A 931 -29.10 -46.00 -3.92
N ARG A 932 -29.84 -46.93 -4.52
CA ARG A 932 -30.81 -47.76 -3.79
C ARG A 932 -30.16 -48.54 -2.64
N TYR A 933 -29.00 -49.14 -2.86
CA TYR A 933 -28.37 -50.00 -1.84
C TYR A 933 -27.53 -49.22 -0.82
N ASN A 934 -27.02 -48.04 -1.19
CA ASN A 934 -26.06 -47.33 -0.34
C ASN A 934 -26.61 -46.03 0.27
N ARG A 935 -27.79 -45.54 -0.15
CA ARG A 935 -28.33 -44.25 0.30
C ARG A 935 -29.76 -44.29 0.85
N PHE A 936 -30.50 -45.38 0.60
CA PHE A 936 -31.90 -45.53 1.00
C PHE A 936 -32.14 -46.76 1.87
#